data_AF-A0AAD9L354-F1
#
_entry.id   AF-A0AAD9L354-F1
#
_cell.length_a   1.000
_cell.length_b   1.000
_cell.length_c   1.000
_cell.angle_alpha   90.00
_cell.angle_beta   90.00
_cell.angle_gamma   90.00
#
_symmetry.space_group_name_H-M   'P 1'
#
loop_
_entity.id
_entity.type
_entity.pdbx_description
1 polymer ?
#
loop_
_entity_poly.entity_id
_entity_poly.type
_entity_poly.pdbx_seq_one_letter_code
_entity_poly.pdbx_strand_id
1 'polypeptide(L)'
;MLTNCFQAVHAQNLTSVAFPAIGTGQLGFPHRLVAEIMFDELRQFSSRNPETSLKDVRFVVYQKDHKSIQAFEEVLSASEPDWQEAELQPARALARPKRGATGGTPSRSISEDPGELIHIGAIDIDIVHGDLTQEHTDAIVNSSDNLFSLHGATSLAIVAAGGQSIVAECKRLGTIGPNGIAVTSAGHLPCSHIMHIDVRRSDLVAVIDSVLVEADSLGIESIAFPALGTGVMGLSPSEMAHTMLDAIERFTEQNPESSLKLVKIVIFKQSMMQSFRKSAYEKARGKKGWLHGISAFFERVKGAFFGDNTTAEESSVTRQHITFNIFGKSHSDITASMKAMQQLCDDECKEVIIDSEKDQASIAKLTSTEINQIRALEESLAVKIIIMNNQREVYIRIQGMPADTAQASLQIVNIFRQMEQDDKDKTLASVYAKQVQWRYAKGQSFNDYPKDINGLLEGAYQSKKHHVEWKENTNVKYRVTFTTMKETTDGNHTGVDVKREDIGGTLELPSHWSPMGGDEHVKLVPLQPSSQEYKDVESSFLSTAQQSVNAVKKIERVQNPSLYRQYTLRKEELAKRSKHPSTIERSLWHGTSANAITSINNGGFNRSYCGKNATVFGQGVYFAVGSSYSAHNQYARPDAKRYEAYLPKARVLTWRIHLGQLRISSPTTNPATSGFPYDSVVDNVSTPGIFVIFLDNQAYPEYLITFS
;
A
#
# COMPACT_ATOMS: atom_id res chain seq x y z
N MET A 1 11.61 -16.35 -13.71
CA MET A 1 10.14 -16.53 -13.69
C MET A 1 9.63 -16.98 -15.05
N LEU A 2 9.78 -16.19 -16.11
CA LEU A 2 9.33 -16.54 -17.47
C LEU A 2 9.92 -17.87 -17.98
N THR A 3 11.21 -18.14 -17.72
CA THR A 3 11.88 -19.43 -17.98
C THR A 3 11.10 -20.62 -17.41
N ASN A 4 10.75 -20.54 -16.12
CA ASN A 4 10.05 -21.61 -15.42
C ASN A 4 8.63 -21.80 -15.99
N CYS A 5 7.97 -20.70 -16.38
CA CYS A 5 6.66 -20.78 -17.02
C CYS A 5 6.73 -21.49 -18.38
N PHE A 6 7.70 -21.14 -19.23
CA PHE A 6 7.86 -21.82 -20.52
C PHE A 6 8.25 -23.30 -20.36
N GLN A 7 9.12 -23.62 -19.41
CA GLN A 7 9.47 -25.00 -19.08
C GLN A 7 8.27 -25.80 -18.56
N ALA A 8 7.42 -25.21 -17.72
CA ALA A 8 6.21 -25.86 -17.23
C ALA A 8 5.20 -26.13 -18.36
N VAL A 9 5.01 -25.18 -19.27
CA VAL A 9 4.14 -25.32 -20.45
C VAL A 9 4.65 -26.43 -21.38
N HIS A 10 5.96 -26.48 -21.59
CA HIS A 10 6.63 -27.54 -22.36
C HIS A 10 6.45 -28.92 -21.72
N ALA A 11 6.74 -29.04 -20.42
CA ALA A 11 6.65 -30.31 -19.69
C ALA A 11 5.22 -30.86 -19.66
N GLN A 12 4.22 -29.99 -19.69
CA GLN A 12 2.80 -30.37 -19.73
C GLN A 12 2.25 -30.58 -21.15
N ASN A 13 3.09 -30.51 -22.19
CA ASN A 13 2.70 -30.61 -23.60
C ASN A 13 1.59 -29.62 -24.00
N LEU A 14 1.55 -28.44 -23.37
CA LEU A 14 0.56 -27.42 -23.68
C LEU A 14 0.94 -26.71 -24.98
N THR A 15 -0.07 -26.28 -25.74
CA THR A 15 0.11 -25.70 -27.08
C THR A 15 0.04 -24.19 -27.12
N SER A 16 -0.46 -23.55 -26.05
CA SER A 16 -0.54 -22.10 -25.96
C SER A 16 -0.33 -21.58 -24.53
N VAL A 17 0.15 -20.35 -24.41
CA VAL A 17 0.28 -19.63 -23.13
C VAL A 17 0.12 -18.12 -23.33
N ALA A 18 -0.44 -17.44 -22.33
CA ALA A 18 -0.59 -16.00 -22.33
C ALA A 18 0.08 -15.39 -21.10
N PHE A 19 0.82 -14.30 -21.29
CA PHE A 19 1.47 -13.54 -20.22
C PHE A 19 1.01 -12.08 -20.24
N PRO A 20 0.72 -11.46 -19.09
CA PRO A 20 0.56 -10.01 -19.03
C PRO A 20 1.93 -9.31 -19.19
N ALA A 21 1.95 -7.98 -19.31
CA ALA A 21 3.17 -7.19 -19.16
C ALA A 21 3.68 -7.26 -17.70
N ILE A 22 4.44 -8.31 -17.38
CA ILE A 22 4.78 -8.66 -16.00
C ILE A 22 5.67 -7.58 -15.39
N GLY A 23 5.14 -6.89 -14.39
CA GLY A 23 5.88 -5.95 -13.53
C GLY A 23 5.91 -4.49 -14.00
N THR A 24 5.34 -4.14 -15.15
CA THR A 24 5.11 -2.73 -15.54
C THR A 24 4.06 -2.03 -14.66
N GLY A 25 3.22 -2.81 -13.95
CA GLY A 25 2.15 -2.33 -13.08
C GLY A 25 2.63 -1.75 -11.74
N GLN A 26 2.39 -2.47 -10.64
CA GLN A 26 2.68 -1.98 -9.28
C GLN A 26 4.18 -1.98 -8.94
N LEU A 27 4.95 -2.83 -9.63
CA LEU A 27 6.41 -2.94 -9.44
C LEU A 27 7.18 -1.84 -10.18
N GLY A 28 6.53 -1.16 -11.14
CA GLY A 28 7.08 0.01 -11.81
C GLY A 28 8.28 -0.27 -12.73
N PHE A 29 8.44 -1.51 -13.22
CA PHE A 29 9.52 -1.80 -14.15
C PHE A 29 9.37 -1.00 -15.47
N PRO A 30 10.48 -0.54 -16.08
CA PRO A 30 10.43 0.16 -17.36
C PRO A 30 9.75 -0.70 -18.43
N HIS A 31 8.76 -0.12 -19.13
CA HIS A 31 7.93 -0.84 -20.09
C HIS A 31 8.74 -1.52 -21.21
N ARG A 32 9.74 -0.82 -21.74
CA ARG A 32 10.64 -1.33 -22.77
C ARG A 32 11.48 -2.50 -22.29
N LEU A 33 12.05 -2.39 -21.09
CA LEU A 33 12.85 -3.47 -20.48
C LEU A 33 12.01 -4.73 -20.25
N VAL A 34 10.75 -4.59 -19.80
CA VAL A 34 9.84 -5.74 -19.63
C VAL A 34 9.55 -6.40 -20.98
N ALA A 35 9.27 -5.61 -22.03
CA ALA A 35 9.06 -6.14 -23.36
C ALA A 35 10.31 -6.90 -23.88
N GLU A 36 11.50 -6.29 -23.78
CA GLU A 36 12.77 -6.91 -24.20
C GLU A 36 13.02 -8.24 -23.48
N ILE A 37 12.92 -8.26 -22.14
CA ILE A 37 13.11 -9.50 -21.36
C ILE A 37 12.12 -10.59 -21.76
N MET A 38 10.85 -10.22 -22.00
CA MET A 38 9.81 -11.19 -22.36
C MET A 38 10.04 -11.79 -23.75
N PHE A 39 10.42 -10.98 -24.73
CA PHE A 39 10.75 -11.46 -26.07
C PHE A 39 12.08 -12.25 -26.09
N ASP A 40 13.10 -11.81 -25.37
CA ASP A 40 14.39 -12.51 -25.29
C ASP A 40 14.24 -13.88 -24.64
N GLU A 41 13.48 -13.98 -23.55
CA GLU A 41 13.25 -15.26 -22.89
C GLU A 41 12.47 -16.24 -23.78
N LEU A 42 11.47 -15.74 -24.52
CA LEU A 42 10.73 -16.54 -25.49
C LEU A 42 11.65 -17.05 -26.60
N ARG A 43 12.54 -16.20 -27.14
CA ARG A 43 13.52 -16.60 -28.16
C ARG A 43 14.49 -17.65 -27.64
N GLN A 44 15.05 -17.45 -26.45
CA GLN A 44 15.95 -18.43 -25.81
C GLN A 44 15.25 -19.75 -25.53
N PHE A 45 14.00 -19.71 -25.07
CA PHE A 45 13.22 -20.92 -24.85
C PHE A 45 12.97 -21.67 -26.17
N SER A 46 12.54 -20.97 -27.22
CA SER A 46 12.25 -21.56 -28.52
C SER A 46 13.49 -22.18 -29.17
N SER A 47 14.66 -21.53 -29.07
CA SER A 47 15.91 -22.05 -29.63
C SER A 47 16.43 -23.27 -28.88
N ARG A 48 16.26 -23.32 -27.56
CA ARG A 48 16.64 -24.46 -26.72
C ARG A 48 15.68 -25.65 -26.87
N ASN A 49 14.44 -25.42 -27.31
CA ASN A 49 13.39 -26.44 -27.36
C ASN A 49 12.69 -26.47 -28.74
N PRO A 50 13.39 -26.81 -29.84
CA PRO A 50 12.82 -26.76 -31.20
C PRO A 50 11.61 -27.69 -31.38
N GLU A 51 11.55 -28.80 -30.65
CA GLU A 51 10.45 -29.78 -30.70
C GLU A 51 9.30 -29.47 -29.73
N THR A 52 9.24 -28.27 -29.16
CA THR A 52 8.20 -27.91 -28.19
C THR A 52 6.78 -27.99 -28.78
N SER A 53 5.83 -28.48 -27.98
CA SER A 53 4.39 -28.46 -28.27
C SER A 53 3.81 -27.04 -28.28
N LEU A 54 4.49 -26.08 -27.64
CA LEU A 54 4.04 -24.70 -27.51
C LEU A 54 4.14 -23.97 -28.86
N LYS A 55 2.99 -23.62 -29.45
CA LYS A 55 2.90 -22.96 -30.77
C LYS A 55 2.30 -21.54 -30.74
N ASP A 56 1.58 -21.16 -29.67
CA ASP A 56 0.94 -19.84 -29.55
C ASP A 56 1.33 -19.17 -28.22
N VAL A 57 2.09 -18.08 -28.27
CA VAL A 57 2.48 -17.29 -27.10
C VAL A 57 1.91 -15.88 -27.24
N ARG A 58 1.09 -15.47 -26.27
CA ARG A 58 0.42 -14.16 -26.29
C ARG A 58 0.91 -13.26 -25.18
N PHE A 59 1.49 -12.12 -25.54
CA PHE A 59 1.72 -11.03 -24.60
C PHE A 59 0.48 -10.15 -24.53
N VAL A 60 -0.31 -10.33 -23.47
CA VAL A 60 -1.60 -9.67 -23.26
C VAL A 60 -1.38 -8.36 -22.53
N VAL A 61 -1.25 -7.28 -23.29
CA VAL A 61 -1.11 -5.94 -22.74
C VAL A 61 -2.47 -5.32 -22.48
N TYR A 62 -2.65 -4.72 -21.30
CA TYR A 62 -3.89 -4.04 -20.95
C TYR A 62 -4.13 -2.84 -21.87
N GLN A 63 -5.31 -2.77 -22.49
CA GLN A 63 -5.61 -1.79 -23.56
C GLN A 63 -5.44 -0.31 -23.19
N LYS A 64 -5.48 0.03 -21.89
CA LYS A 64 -5.26 1.41 -21.41
C LYS A 64 -3.80 1.70 -21.01
N ASP A 65 -2.92 0.71 -21.07
CA ASP A 65 -1.49 0.86 -20.81
C ASP A 65 -0.74 1.13 -22.12
N HIS A 66 -0.93 2.35 -22.64
CA HIS A 66 -0.33 2.77 -23.92
C HIS A 66 1.19 2.66 -23.94
N LYS A 67 1.86 2.80 -22.78
CA LYS A 67 3.32 2.67 -22.67
C LYS A 67 3.78 1.23 -22.85
N SER A 68 3.09 0.27 -22.22
CA SER A 68 3.37 -1.15 -22.45
C SER A 68 3.01 -1.54 -23.88
N ILE A 69 1.88 -1.04 -24.44
CA ILE A 69 1.49 -1.34 -25.82
C ILE A 69 2.59 -0.90 -26.79
N GLN A 70 3.00 0.36 -26.69
CA GLN A 70 4.07 0.93 -27.51
C GLN A 70 5.39 0.15 -27.33
N ALA A 71 5.78 -0.17 -26.10
CA ALA A 71 7.01 -0.90 -25.83
C ALA A 71 7.02 -2.31 -26.47
N PHE A 72 5.91 -3.05 -26.36
CA PHE A 72 5.78 -4.37 -26.95
C PHE A 72 5.70 -4.31 -28.48
N GLU A 73 5.03 -3.30 -29.05
CA GLU A 73 4.98 -3.06 -30.50
C GLU A 73 6.36 -2.67 -31.06
N GLU A 74 7.13 -1.83 -30.36
CA GLU A 74 8.49 -1.45 -30.76
C GLU A 74 9.45 -2.64 -30.73
N VAL A 75 9.41 -3.48 -29.68
CA VAL A 75 10.26 -4.67 -29.60
C VAL A 75 9.85 -5.71 -30.64
N LEU A 76 8.54 -5.87 -30.88
CA LEU A 76 8.03 -6.77 -31.91
C LEU A 76 8.42 -6.30 -33.32
N SER A 77 8.26 -5.01 -33.63
CA SER A 77 8.60 -4.44 -34.94
C SER A 77 10.10 -4.34 -35.21
N ALA A 78 10.93 -4.24 -34.17
CA ALA A 78 12.39 -4.31 -34.27
C ALA A 78 12.92 -5.75 -34.43
N SER A 79 12.07 -6.77 -34.41
CA SER A 79 12.42 -8.17 -34.63
C SER A 79 12.46 -8.51 -36.14
N GLU A 80 13.50 -9.19 -36.61
CA GLU A 80 13.66 -9.60 -38.02
C GLU A 80 12.59 -10.64 -38.50
N PRO A 81 12.39 -10.80 -39.84
CA PRO A 81 11.10 -11.03 -40.49
C PRO A 81 10.55 -12.47 -40.50
N ASP A 82 11.00 -13.36 -39.62
CA ASP A 82 10.53 -14.76 -39.60
C ASP A 82 9.12 -14.93 -39.00
N TRP A 83 8.52 -13.86 -38.49
CA TRP A 83 7.15 -13.86 -37.97
C TRP A 83 6.18 -13.30 -39.01
N GLN A 84 5.55 -14.18 -39.78
CA GLN A 84 4.44 -13.80 -40.67
C GLN A 84 3.21 -13.40 -39.83
N GLU A 85 2.54 -12.31 -40.22
CA GLU A 85 1.22 -11.95 -39.70
C GLU A 85 0.22 -13.07 -40.01
N ALA A 86 -0.21 -13.82 -39.00
CA ALA A 86 -1.31 -14.76 -39.13
C ALA A 86 -2.64 -14.02 -38.91
N GLU A 87 -3.54 -14.06 -39.91
CA GLU A 87 -4.90 -13.49 -39.82
C GLU A 87 -5.67 -14.04 -38.60
N LEU A 88 -6.16 -13.11 -37.77
CA LEU A 88 -7.01 -13.39 -36.61
C LEU A 88 -8.31 -14.09 -37.04
N GLN A 89 -8.41 -15.41 -36.83
CA GLN A 89 -9.71 -16.09 -36.91
C GLN A 89 -10.52 -15.86 -35.62
N PRO A 90 -11.83 -15.53 -35.72
CA PRO A 90 -12.68 -15.29 -34.57
C PRO A 90 -12.91 -16.59 -33.77
N ALA A 91 -12.92 -16.44 -32.44
CA ALA A 91 -13.00 -17.54 -31.48
C ALA A 91 -14.21 -18.47 -31.73
N ARG A 92 -13.95 -19.76 -31.99
CA ARG A 92 -14.97 -20.81 -31.96
C ARG A 92 -15.51 -20.97 -30.54
N ALA A 93 -16.82 -20.79 -30.39
CA ALA A 93 -17.55 -21.09 -29.16
C ALA A 93 -17.39 -22.58 -28.79
N LEU A 94 -16.83 -22.85 -27.61
CA LEU A 94 -16.68 -24.21 -27.08
C LEU A 94 -18.05 -24.75 -26.63
N ALA A 95 -18.56 -25.72 -27.38
CA ALA A 95 -19.69 -26.55 -26.99
C ALA A 95 -19.27 -27.54 -25.88
N ARG A 96 -20.13 -27.69 -24.87
CA ARG A 96 -20.00 -28.69 -23.78
C ARG A 96 -20.13 -30.13 -24.29
N PRO A 97 -19.27 -31.09 -23.85
CA PRO A 97 -19.58 -32.50 -23.92
C PRO A 97 -20.18 -33.04 -22.60
N LYS A 98 -21.02 -34.07 -22.76
CA LYS A 98 -21.74 -34.80 -21.70
C LYS A 98 -20.86 -35.85 -21.01
N ARG A 99 -21.25 -36.19 -19.76
CA ARG A 99 -20.71 -37.24 -18.89
C ARG A 99 -20.78 -38.64 -19.53
N GLY A 100 -19.71 -39.42 -19.33
CA GLY A 100 -19.68 -40.88 -19.41
C GLY A 100 -18.68 -41.40 -18.38
N ALA A 101 -19.12 -42.38 -17.57
CA ALA A 101 -18.41 -42.93 -16.41
C ALA A 101 -17.79 -44.31 -16.74
N THR A 102 -16.63 -44.60 -16.11
CA THR A 102 -16.00 -45.90 -15.73
C THR A 102 -14.48 -45.66 -15.77
N GLY A 103 -13.61 -45.98 -14.83
CA GLY A 103 -13.62 -46.79 -13.60
C GLY A 103 -12.15 -47.23 -13.41
N GLY A 104 -11.52 -46.87 -12.29
CA GLY A 104 -10.13 -47.25 -11.99
C GLY A 104 -9.49 -46.42 -10.86
N THR A 105 -9.47 -46.96 -9.65
CA THR A 105 -8.70 -46.52 -8.46
C THR A 105 -7.44 -47.37 -8.30
N PRO A 106 -6.48 -47.02 -7.42
CA PRO A 106 -5.96 -45.69 -7.11
C PRO A 106 -4.42 -45.69 -7.12
N SER A 107 -3.76 -44.62 -7.58
CA SER A 107 -2.33 -44.43 -7.27
C SER A 107 -1.95 -42.96 -7.16
N ARG A 108 -1.77 -42.55 -5.89
CA ARG A 108 -0.96 -41.44 -5.35
C ARG A 108 -0.66 -40.28 -6.31
N SER A 109 -1.42 -39.20 -6.13
CA SER A 109 -1.00 -37.85 -6.46
C SER A 109 0.08 -37.37 -5.48
N ILE A 110 1.28 -37.10 -6.00
CA ILE A 110 2.32 -36.25 -5.42
C ILE A 110 2.38 -35.04 -6.38
N SER A 111 1.60 -34.00 -6.09
CA SER A 111 2.00 -32.70 -5.54
C SER A 111 2.86 -31.83 -6.46
N GLU A 112 2.32 -30.63 -6.69
CA GLU A 112 2.90 -29.41 -7.23
C GLU A 112 4.22 -29.04 -6.55
N ASP A 113 5.14 -28.35 -7.25
CA ASP A 113 6.39 -27.85 -6.65
C ASP A 113 6.04 -26.81 -5.57
N PRO A 114 6.51 -26.97 -4.31
CA PRO A 114 5.85 -26.41 -3.14
C PRO A 114 6.27 -24.97 -2.87
N GLY A 115 5.32 -24.14 -2.42
CA GLY A 115 5.66 -23.01 -1.57
C GLY A 115 6.39 -23.54 -0.35
N GLU A 116 7.54 -22.97 0.00
CA GLU A 116 8.32 -23.39 1.17
C GLU A 116 7.43 -23.36 2.42
N LEU A 117 7.11 -24.53 2.96
CA LEU A 117 6.27 -24.70 4.14
C LEU A 117 7.00 -24.12 5.35
N ILE A 118 6.29 -23.32 6.14
CA ILE A 118 6.85 -22.66 7.31
C ILE A 118 6.43 -23.48 8.53
N HIS A 119 7.40 -24.10 9.19
CA HIS A 119 7.13 -24.94 10.35
C HIS A 119 7.04 -24.10 11.63
N ILE A 120 5.90 -24.13 12.32
CA ILE A 120 5.71 -23.54 13.65
C ILE A 120 5.31 -24.66 14.62
N GLY A 121 6.31 -25.16 15.36
CA GLY A 121 6.17 -26.34 16.22
C GLY A 121 5.87 -27.59 15.38
N ALA A 122 4.77 -28.30 15.68
CA ALA A 122 4.34 -29.49 14.94
C ALA A 122 3.39 -29.18 13.75
N ILE A 123 3.15 -27.90 13.45
CA ILE A 123 2.21 -27.47 12.40
C ILE A 123 2.98 -26.83 11.24
N ASP A 124 2.65 -27.25 10.03
CA ASP A 124 3.11 -26.67 8.78
C ASP A 124 2.20 -25.51 8.38
N ILE A 125 2.79 -24.37 8.01
CA ILE A 125 2.07 -23.20 7.51
C ILE A 125 2.38 -23.00 6.04
N ASP A 126 1.34 -23.02 5.22
CA ASP A 126 1.45 -22.80 3.79
C ASP A 126 0.80 -21.46 3.41
N ILE A 127 1.58 -20.53 2.86
CA ILE A 127 1.09 -19.21 2.42
C ILE A 127 1.00 -19.19 0.90
N VAL A 128 -0.23 -19.31 0.40
CA VAL A 128 -0.52 -19.44 -1.03
C VAL A 128 -1.32 -18.26 -1.57
N HIS A 129 -1.14 -18.00 -2.86
CA HIS A 129 -2.04 -17.15 -3.61
C HIS A 129 -3.16 -18.02 -4.21
N GLY A 130 -4.42 -17.74 -3.89
CA GLY A 130 -5.52 -18.61 -4.32
C GLY A 130 -6.90 -18.13 -3.92
N ASP A 131 -7.90 -18.90 -4.34
CA ASP A 131 -9.31 -18.74 -3.96
C ASP A 131 -9.66 -19.75 -2.87
N LEU A 132 -10.07 -19.25 -1.70
CA LEU A 132 -10.44 -20.08 -0.54
C LEU A 132 -11.52 -21.13 -0.86
N THR A 133 -12.39 -20.87 -1.84
CA THR A 133 -13.47 -21.79 -2.23
C THR A 133 -12.98 -23.02 -3.00
N GLN A 134 -11.73 -23.03 -3.44
CA GLN A 134 -11.10 -24.12 -4.18
C GLN A 134 -10.18 -24.97 -3.31
N GLU A 135 -10.10 -24.69 -2.01
CA GLU A 135 -9.18 -25.39 -1.10
C GLU A 135 -9.70 -26.77 -0.69
N HIS A 136 -8.79 -27.74 -0.71
CA HIS A 136 -9.04 -29.14 -0.36
C HIS A 136 -8.70 -29.49 1.09
N THR A 137 -8.50 -28.49 1.95
CA THR A 137 -8.30 -28.70 3.39
C THR A 137 -9.57 -29.25 4.04
N ASP A 138 -9.43 -29.90 5.20
CA ASP A 138 -10.57 -30.49 5.92
C ASP A 138 -11.60 -29.43 6.34
N ALA A 139 -11.12 -28.23 6.69
CA ALA A 139 -11.95 -27.06 6.94
C ALA A 139 -11.47 -25.78 6.26
N ILE A 140 -12.39 -24.86 6.03
CA ILE A 140 -12.09 -23.46 5.67
C ILE A 140 -12.71 -22.48 6.67
N VAL A 141 -12.12 -21.30 6.80
CA VAL A 141 -12.59 -20.27 7.73
C VAL A 141 -13.34 -19.17 6.99
N ASN A 142 -14.60 -18.93 7.37
CA ASN A 142 -15.40 -17.84 6.87
C ASN A 142 -15.44 -16.67 7.86
N SER A 143 -15.04 -15.49 7.41
CA SER A 143 -15.24 -14.24 8.14
C SER A 143 -16.67 -13.75 7.96
N SER A 144 -17.45 -13.74 9.04
CA SER A 144 -18.85 -13.30 9.05
C SER A 144 -19.16 -12.40 10.25
N ASP A 145 -20.45 -12.18 10.51
CA ASP A 145 -20.96 -11.54 11.73
C ASP A 145 -21.74 -12.52 12.61
N ASN A 146 -21.99 -12.14 13.87
CA ASN A 146 -22.76 -12.95 14.84
C ASN A 146 -24.16 -13.38 14.37
N LEU A 147 -24.72 -12.72 13.34
CA LEU A 147 -26.06 -13.00 12.84
C LEU A 147 -26.05 -13.80 11.53
N PHE A 148 -24.89 -14.31 11.10
CA PHE A 148 -24.71 -14.96 9.80
C PHE A 148 -25.30 -14.15 8.65
N SER A 149 -25.06 -12.85 8.62
CA SER A 149 -25.59 -12.02 7.55
C SER A 149 -25.00 -12.43 6.18
N LEU A 150 -23.82 -13.07 6.17
CA LEU A 150 -23.17 -13.62 4.98
C LEU A 150 -22.93 -12.60 3.85
N HIS A 151 -22.97 -11.30 4.14
CA HIS A 151 -22.81 -10.23 3.14
C HIS A 151 -21.34 -9.85 2.85
N GLY A 152 -20.38 -10.40 3.60
CA GLY A 152 -18.96 -10.15 3.36
C GLY A 152 -18.45 -10.82 2.08
N ALA A 153 -17.45 -10.26 1.41
CA ALA A 153 -16.93 -10.79 0.14
C ALA A 153 -16.53 -12.28 0.22
N THR A 154 -15.89 -12.69 1.33
CA THR A 154 -15.55 -14.09 1.60
C THR A 154 -16.81 -14.95 1.80
N SER A 155 -17.78 -14.48 2.59
CA SER A 155 -19.05 -15.19 2.80
C SER A 155 -19.84 -15.35 1.49
N LEU A 156 -19.88 -14.32 0.65
CA LEU A 156 -20.56 -14.36 -0.64
C LEU A 156 -19.88 -15.36 -1.60
N ALA A 157 -18.55 -15.40 -1.65
CA ALA A 157 -17.82 -16.37 -2.45
C ALA A 157 -18.09 -17.82 -1.98
N ILE A 158 -18.04 -18.06 -0.66
CA ILE A 158 -18.34 -19.35 -0.05
C ILE A 158 -19.78 -19.80 -0.33
N VAL A 159 -20.77 -18.92 -0.18
CA VAL A 159 -22.18 -19.25 -0.47
C VAL A 159 -22.40 -19.48 -1.98
N ALA A 160 -21.74 -18.70 -2.84
CA ALA A 160 -21.85 -18.86 -4.28
C ALA A 160 -21.29 -20.22 -4.76
N ALA A 161 -20.17 -20.66 -4.18
CA ALA A 161 -19.52 -21.91 -4.55
C ALA A 161 -20.12 -23.13 -3.83
N GLY A 162 -20.41 -23.02 -2.53
CA GLY A 162 -20.93 -24.11 -1.71
C GLY A 162 -22.45 -24.30 -1.77
N GLY A 163 -23.20 -23.28 -2.18
CA GLY A 163 -24.64 -23.34 -2.41
C GLY A 163 -25.50 -22.98 -1.19
N GLN A 164 -26.83 -23.00 -1.40
CA GLN A 164 -27.83 -22.51 -0.43
C GLN A 164 -27.99 -23.40 0.82
N SER A 165 -27.46 -24.62 0.82
CA SER A 165 -27.45 -25.48 2.01
C SER A 165 -26.71 -24.84 3.18
N ILE A 166 -25.61 -24.13 2.91
CA ILE A 166 -24.83 -23.39 3.92
C ILE A 166 -25.70 -22.30 4.56
N VAL A 167 -26.45 -21.55 3.74
CA VAL A 167 -27.35 -20.48 4.21
C VAL A 167 -28.45 -21.07 5.10
N ALA A 168 -29.03 -22.20 4.71
CA ALA A 168 -30.06 -22.88 5.49
C ALA A 168 -29.53 -23.38 6.83
N GLU A 169 -28.29 -23.89 6.87
CA GLU A 169 -27.66 -24.36 8.10
C GLU A 169 -27.30 -23.20 9.03
N CYS A 170 -26.71 -22.12 8.51
CA CYS A 170 -26.47 -20.89 9.27
C CYS A 170 -27.77 -20.33 9.87
N LYS A 171 -28.87 -20.32 9.09
CA LYS A 171 -30.17 -19.85 9.56
C LYS A 171 -30.74 -20.74 10.67
N ARG A 172 -30.49 -22.06 10.63
CA ARG A 172 -30.90 -23.00 11.68
C ARG A 172 -30.10 -22.80 12.96
N LEU A 173 -28.81 -22.48 12.86
CA LEU A 173 -27.95 -22.14 14.00
C LEU A 173 -28.31 -20.79 14.62
N GLY A 174 -28.78 -19.84 13.82
CA GLY A 174 -29.32 -18.55 14.26
C GLY A 174 -28.24 -17.52 14.58
N THR A 175 -27.37 -17.80 15.54
CA THR A 175 -26.26 -16.91 15.93
C THR A 175 -24.96 -17.69 16.15
N ILE A 176 -23.83 -17.02 15.98
CA ILE A 176 -22.54 -17.58 16.36
C ILE A 176 -22.50 -17.70 17.91
N GLY A 177 -22.01 -18.84 18.42
CA GLY A 177 -22.03 -19.14 19.85
C GLY A 177 -21.18 -18.18 20.70
N PRO A 178 -21.26 -18.25 22.04
CA PRO A 178 -20.49 -17.38 22.93
C PRO A 178 -18.96 -17.50 22.77
N ASN A 179 -18.48 -18.65 22.29
CA ASN A 179 -17.08 -18.90 21.89
C ASN A 179 -16.67 -18.20 20.58
N GLY A 180 -17.59 -17.54 19.87
CA GLY A 180 -17.30 -16.76 18.68
C GLY A 180 -17.12 -17.58 17.39
N ILE A 181 -17.44 -18.87 17.42
CA ILE A 181 -17.32 -19.80 16.29
C ILE A 181 -18.63 -20.56 16.09
N ALA A 182 -18.97 -20.82 14.83
CA ALA A 182 -19.99 -21.78 14.48
C ALA A 182 -19.55 -22.63 13.30
N VAL A 183 -19.85 -23.92 13.35
CA VAL A 183 -19.42 -24.89 12.34
C VAL A 183 -20.62 -25.34 11.52
N THR A 184 -20.47 -25.36 10.20
CA THR A 184 -21.47 -25.87 9.25
C THR A 184 -20.84 -26.86 8.28
N SER A 185 -21.68 -27.61 7.57
CA SER A 185 -21.28 -28.41 6.42
C SER A 185 -20.84 -27.53 5.24
N ALA A 186 -19.92 -28.03 4.43
CA ALA A 186 -19.32 -27.26 3.34
C ALA A 186 -20.15 -27.17 2.04
N GLY A 187 -21.32 -27.81 1.99
CA GLY A 187 -22.14 -27.85 0.78
C GLY A 187 -21.40 -28.50 -0.40
N HIS A 188 -21.23 -27.76 -1.50
CA HIS A 188 -20.51 -28.21 -2.70
C HIS A 188 -19.01 -27.86 -2.71
N LEU A 189 -18.48 -27.27 -1.64
CA LEU A 189 -17.05 -26.93 -1.58
C LEU A 189 -16.20 -28.21 -1.46
N PRO A 190 -14.90 -28.16 -1.83
CA PRO A 190 -14.02 -29.32 -1.73
C PRO A 190 -13.66 -29.74 -0.31
N CYS A 191 -13.79 -28.83 0.67
CA CYS A 191 -13.58 -29.08 2.10
C CYS A 191 -14.78 -29.79 2.75
N SER A 192 -14.63 -30.24 4.00
CA SER A 192 -15.70 -30.92 4.73
C SER A 192 -16.48 -29.98 5.66
N HIS A 193 -15.81 -28.99 6.25
CA HIS A 193 -16.38 -28.09 7.27
C HIS A 193 -16.13 -26.61 6.95
N ILE A 194 -17.06 -25.74 7.32
CA ILE A 194 -16.86 -24.29 7.31
C ILE A 194 -16.93 -23.78 8.75
N MET A 195 -15.88 -23.10 9.20
CA MET A 195 -15.83 -22.43 10.49
C MET A 195 -16.15 -20.95 10.32
N HIS A 196 -17.33 -20.54 10.75
CA HIS A 196 -17.80 -19.17 10.71
C HIS A 196 -17.37 -18.42 11.97
N ILE A 197 -16.65 -17.32 11.79
CA ILE A 197 -16.19 -16.47 12.90
C ILE A 197 -16.77 -15.07 12.85
N ASP A 198 -17.09 -14.50 14.01
CA ASP A 198 -17.38 -13.07 14.12
C ASP A 198 -16.08 -12.29 14.31
N VAL A 199 -15.58 -11.73 13.21
CA VAL A 199 -14.34 -10.93 13.19
C VAL A 199 -14.48 -9.56 13.86
N ARG A 200 -15.69 -9.15 14.29
CA ARG A 200 -15.92 -7.83 14.93
C ARG A 200 -15.68 -7.85 16.44
N ARG A 201 -15.27 -8.99 17.00
CA ARG A 201 -14.83 -9.06 18.40
C ARG A 201 -13.49 -8.34 18.55
N SER A 202 -13.29 -7.70 19.71
CA SER A 202 -12.18 -6.78 19.98
C SER A 202 -10.78 -7.41 19.92
N ASP A 203 -10.69 -8.74 19.95
CA ASP A 203 -9.43 -9.50 20.00
C ASP A 203 -9.43 -10.59 18.91
N LEU A 204 -8.82 -10.27 17.76
CA LEU A 204 -8.69 -11.21 16.64
C LEU A 204 -7.72 -12.35 16.93
N VAL A 205 -6.75 -12.16 17.83
CA VAL A 205 -5.83 -13.23 18.22
C VAL A 205 -6.61 -14.31 18.96
N ALA A 206 -7.45 -13.92 19.91
CA ALA A 206 -8.31 -14.85 20.64
C ALA A 206 -9.32 -15.57 19.73
N VAL A 207 -9.82 -14.91 18.68
CA VAL A 207 -10.70 -15.54 17.70
C VAL A 207 -9.96 -16.60 16.89
N ILE A 208 -8.75 -16.32 16.39
CA ILE A 208 -7.95 -17.29 15.63
C ILE A 208 -7.55 -18.46 16.52
N ASP A 209 -7.13 -18.20 17.76
CA ASP A 209 -6.81 -19.22 18.75
C ASP A 209 -8.00 -20.15 19.01
N SER A 210 -9.19 -19.58 19.21
CA SER A 210 -10.42 -20.36 19.38
C SER A 210 -10.72 -21.24 18.16
N VAL A 211 -10.42 -20.78 16.94
CA VAL A 211 -10.64 -21.56 15.71
C VAL A 211 -9.72 -22.77 15.66
N LEU A 212 -8.44 -22.59 16.03
CA LEU A 212 -7.47 -23.67 16.05
C LEU A 212 -7.84 -24.72 17.12
N VAL A 213 -8.28 -24.27 18.29
CA VAL A 213 -8.78 -25.16 19.36
C VAL A 213 -10.03 -25.93 18.94
N GLU A 214 -11.00 -25.26 18.30
CA GLU A 214 -12.21 -25.92 17.80
C GLU A 214 -11.84 -26.94 16.70
N ALA A 215 -10.92 -26.61 15.80
CA ALA A 215 -10.45 -27.52 14.76
C ALA A 215 -9.81 -28.78 15.34
N ASP A 216 -8.95 -28.61 16.35
CA ASP A 216 -8.33 -29.73 17.04
C ASP A 216 -9.35 -30.63 17.75
N SER A 217 -10.36 -30.03 18.39
CA SER A 217 -11.42 -30.77 19.08
C SER A 217 -12.28 -31.61 18.12
N LEU A 218 -12.36 -31.21 16.85
CA LEU A 218 -13.05 -31.92 15.78
C LEU A 218 -12.16 -32.94 15.06
N GLY A 219 -10.88 -33.05 15.42
CA GLY A 219 -9.92 -33.95 14.78
C GLY A 219 -9.53 -33.53 13.36
N ILE A 220 -9.54 -32.23 13.07
CA ILE A 220 -9.23 -31.67 11.75
C ILE A 220 -7.71 -31.59 11.58
N GLU A 221 -7.18 -32.18 10.50
CA GLU A 221 -5.74 -32.22 10.25
C GLU A 221 -5.27 -31.02 9.40
N SER A 222 -6.16 -30.41 8.61
CA SER A 222 -5.84 -29.27 7.75
C SER A 222 -6.93 -28.20 7.72
N ILE A 223 -6.53 -26.92 7.84
CA ILE A 223 -7.45 -25.78 7.83
C ILE A 223 -6.94 -24.64 6.94
N ALA A 224 -7.83 -24.02 6.15
CA ALA A 224 -7.50 -22.86 5.34
C ALA A 224 -8.17 -21.57 5.86
N PHE A 225 -7.34 -20.55 6.10
CA PHE A 225 -7.75 -19.21 6.47
C PHE A 225 -7.64 -18.26 5.29
N PRO A 226 -8.58 -17.31 5.11
CA PRO A 226 -8.34 -16.14 4.29
C PRO A 226 -7.43 -15.14 5.03
N ALA A 227 -6.98 -14.09 4.34
CA ALA A 227 -6.37 -12.92 4.98
C ALA A 227 -7.40 -12.13 5.82
N LEU A 228 -7.71 -12.64 7.02
CA LEU A 228 -8.75 -12.10 7.92
C LEU A 228 -8.58 -10.59 8.17
N GLY A 229 -9.66 -9.84 8.28
CA GLY A 229 -9.60 -8.40 8.63
C GLY A 229 -8.93 -7.45 7.61
N THR A 230 -8.27 -7.93 6.55
CA THR A 230 -7.62 -7.09 5.52
C THR A 230 -8.61 -6.45 4.52
N GLY A 231 -9.89 -6.80 4.64
CA GLY A 231 -11.01 -6.26 3.85
C GLY A 231 -11.68 -5.06 4.52
N VAL A 232 -12.96 -5.22 4.92
CA VAL A 232 -13.80 -4.15 5.46
C VAL A 232 -13.24 -3.52 6.75
N MET A 233 -12.45 -4.26 7.53
CA MET A 233 -11.83 -3.76 8.76
C MET A 233 -10.56 -2.93 8.54
N GLY A 234 -9.97 -2.97 7.34
CA GLY A 234 -8.85 -2.12 6.96
C GLY A 234 -7.53 -2.40 7.68
N LEU A 235 -7.36 -3.59 8.27
CA LEU A 235 -6.09 -3.99 8.87
C LEU A 235 -5.00 -4.12 7.81
N SER A 236 -3.76 -3.73 8.13
CA SER A 236 -2.68 -3.89 7.18
C SER A 236 -2.36 -5.39 6.97
N PRO A 237 -1.97 -5.80 5.74
CA PRO A 237 -1.56 -7.18 5.48
C PRO A 237 -0.42 -7.67 6.37
N SER A 238 0.50 -6.76 6.76
CA SER A 238 1.62 -7.08 7.65
C SER A 238 1.16 -7.32 9.09
N GLU A 239 0.30 -6.46 9.64
CA GLU A 239 -0.23 -6.64 11.00
C GLU A 239 -1.05 -7.93 11.11
N MET A 240 -1.87 -8.23 10.09
CA MET A 240 -2.66 -9.46 10.10
C MET A 240 -1.77 -10.70 10.00
N ALA A 241 -0.76 -10.68 9.14
CA ALA A 241 0.17 -11.79 9.02
C ALA A 241 0.85 -12.11 10.37
N HIS A 242 1.38 -11.09 11.06
CA HIS A 242 1.94 -11.26 12.40
C HIS A 242 0.91 -11.83 13.38
N THR A 243 -0.30 -11.27 13.40
CA THR A 243 -1.40 -11.71 14.28
C THR A 243 -1.76 -13.18 14.08
N MET A 244 -1.86 -13.65 12.83
CA MET A 244 -2.16 -15.06 12.52
C MET A 244 -1.02 -15.98 12.96
N LEU A 245 0.23 -15.61 12.67
CA LEU A 245 1.40 -16.41 13.02
C LEU A 245 1.60 -16.49 14.55
N ASP A 246 1.36 -15.40 15.28
CA ASP A 246 1.41 -15.38 16.74
C ASP A 246 0.35 -16.27 17.38
N ALA A 247 -0.85 -16.31 16.80
CA ALA A 247 -1.92 -17.18 17.27
C ALA A 247 -1.59 -18.66 17.02
N ILE A 248 -1.10 -18.99 15.82
CA ILE A 248 -0.70 -20.37 15.47
C ILE A 248 0.45 -20.84 16.37
N GLU A 249 1.45 -19.99 16.59
CA GLU A 249 2.57 -20.31 17.49
C GLU A 249 2.10 -20.62 18.91
N ARG A 250 1.25 -19.74 19.47
CA ARG A 250 0.70 -19.93 20.81
C ARG A 250 -0.11 -21.21 20.91
N PHE A 251 -0.95 -21.48 19.91
CA PHE A 251 -1.75 -22.70 19.85
C PHE A 251 -0.86 -23.95 19.87
N THR A 252 0.18 -23.99 19.04
CA THR A 252 1.09 -25.15 18.98
C THR A 252 1.88 -25.34 20.27
N GLU A 253 2.26 -24.25 20.95
CA GLU A 253 2.93 -24.33 22.27
C GLU A 253 2.02 -24.88 23.36
N GLN A 254 0.72 -24.59 23.29
CA GLN A 254 -0.27 -25.05 24.26
C GLN A 254 -0.79 -26.45 23.97
N ASN A 255 -0.76 -26.89 22.71
CA ASN A 255 -1.37 -28.13 22.22
C ASN A 255 -0.37 -28.97 21.40
N PRO A 256 0.70 -29.51 22.02
CA PRO A 256 1.76 -30.23 21.29
C PRO A 256 1.29 -31.55 20.64
N GLU A 257 0.22 -32.14 21.16
CA GLU A 257 -0.40 -33.39 20.66
C GLU A 257 -1.57 -33.11 19.70
N SER A 258 -1.68 -31.89 19.17
CA SER A 258 -2.78 -31.51 18.30
C SER A 258 -2.87 -32.38 17.04
N SER A 259 -4.10 -32.71 16.65
CA SER A 259 -4.47 -33.33 15.38
C SER A 259 -4.17 -32.42 14.17
N LEU A 260 -4.14 -31.10 14.36
CA LEU A 260 -3.89 -30.14 13.29
C LEU A 260 -2.43 -30.20 12.83
N LYS A 261 -2.22 -30.43 11.54
CA LYS A 261 -0.89 -30.56 10.90
C LYS A 261 -0.62 -29.46 9.89
N LEU A 262 -1.64 -28.94 9.22
CA LEU A 262 -1.49 -27.94 8.17
C LEU A 262 -2.42 -26.74 8.37
N VAL A 263 -1.85 -25.54 8.42
CA VAL A 263 -2.57 -24.27 8.35
C VAL A 263 -2.24 -23.57 7.04
N LYS A 264 -3.22 -23.41 6.17
CA LYS A 264 -3.06 -22.71 4.89
C LYS A 264 -3.57 -21.28 5.01
N ILE A 265 -2.76 -20.29 4.67
CA ILE A 265 -3.17 -18.88 4.57
C ILE A 265 -3.35 -18.55 3.08
N VAL A 266 -4.60 -18.42 2.68
CA VAL A 266 -5.01 -18.24 1.28
C VAL A 266 -5.21 -16.76 0.98
N ILE A 267 -4.28 -16.22 0.19
CA ILE A 267 -4.22 -14.81 -0.15
C ILE A 267 -4.86 -14.59 -1.52
N PHE A 268 -6.08 -14.06 -1.55
CA PHE A 268 -6.80 -13.77 -2.80
C PHE A 268 -6.19 -12.64 -3.62
N LYS A 269 -5.59 -11.62 -2.98
CA LYS A 269 -4.92 -10.50 -3.67
C LYS A 269 -3.41 -10.68 -3.64
N GLN A 270 -2.81 -10.99 -4.79
CA GLN A 270 -1.36 -11.20 -4.92
C GLN A 270 -0.50 -10.09 -4.30
N SER A 271 -0.95 -8.83 -4.31
CA SER A 271 -0.25 -7.70 -3.70
C SER A 271 -0.01 -7.86 -2.19
N MET A 272 -0.75 -8.72 -1.49
CA MET A 272 -0.59 -8.99 -0.06
C MET A 272 0.41 -10.12 0.24
N MET A 273 0.77 -10.93 -0.77
CA MET A 273 1.63 -12.11 -0.61
C MET A 273 2.99 -11.77 0.01
N GLN A 274 3.58 -10.65 -0.42
CA GLN A 274 4.90 -10.25 0.08
C GLN A 274 4.87 -9.88 1.56
N SER A 275 3.80 -9.24 2.03
CA SER A 275 3.64 -8.89 3.45
C SER A 275 3.52 -10.15 4.31
N PHE A 276 2.68 -11.12 3.90
CA PHE A 276 2.49 -12.37 4.63
C PHE A 276 3.76 -13.24 4.65
N ARG A 277 4.45 -13.38 3.52
CA ARG A 277 5.72 -14.11 3.45
C ARG A 277 6.82 -13.47 4.28
N LYS A 278 6.92 -12.14 4.27
CA LYS A 278 7.91 -11.41 5.06
C LYS A 278 7.71 -11.64 6.57
N SER A 279 6.48 -11.48 7.06
CA SER A 279 6.16 -11.70 8.49
C SER A 279 6.42 -13.14 8.93
N ALA A 280 6.10 -14.11 8.09
CA ALA A 280 6.34 -15.52 8.40
C ALA A 280 7.83 -15.86 8.46
N TYR A 281 8.64 -15.26 7.58
CA TYR A 281 10.09 -15.36 7.62
C TYR A 281 10.71 -14.71 8.86
N GLU A 282 10.25 -13.51 9.25
CA GLU A 282 10.69 -12.81 10.46
C GLU A 282 10.42 -13.66 11.71
N LYS A 283 9.27 -14.32 11.76
CA LYS A 283 8.85 -15.18 12.86
C LYS A 283 9.70 -16.46 12.97
N ALA A 284 9.98 -17.12 11.85
CA ALA A 284 10.82 -18.32 11.81
C ALA A 284 12.27 -18.07 12.31
N ARG A 285 12.79 -16.83 12.20
CA ARG A 285 14.12 -16.45 12.70
C ARG A 285 14.24 -16.29 14.22
N GLY A 286 13.12 -16.16 14.94
CA GLY A 286 13.09 -15.86 16.38
C GLY A 286 13.49 -17.01 17.31
N LYS A 287 13.49 -18.26 16.82
CA LYS A 287 13.78 -19.47 17.62
C LYS A 287 15.17 -20.02 17.28
N LYS A 288 16.15 -19.84 18.18
CA LYS A 288 17.50 -20.40 18.05
C LYS A 288 17.43 -21.92 18.15
N GLY A 289 17.52 -22.60 17.00
CA GLY A 289 17.78 -24.03 16.97
C GLY A 289 17.16 -24.76 15.79
N TRP A 290 17.17 -24.21 14.57
CA TRP A 290 16.68 -24.97 13.41
C TRP A 290 17.13 -24.44 12.04
N LEU A 291 18.42 -24.35 11.74
CA LEU A 291 18.89 -24.25 10.34
C LEU A 291 20.27 -24.90 10.18
N HIS A 292 20.30 -26.12 9.64
CA HIS A 292 21.45 -26.58 8.86
C HIS A 292 21.23 -26.11 7.42
N GLY A 293 22.08 -25.22 6.90
CA GLY A 293 22.12 -24.91 5.47
C GLY A 293 21.91 -23.46 5.02
N ILE A 294 21.92 -22.45 5.92
CA ILE A 294 21.83 -21.03 5.51
C ILE A 294 22.85 -20.14 6.27
N SER A 295 23.79 -20.72 7.03
CA SER A 295 24.65 -19.97 7.95
C SER A 295 25.71 -19.08 7.28
N ALA A 296 25.92 -19.15 5.97
CA ALA A 296 26.96 -18.35 5.30
C ALA A 296 26.47 -17.01 4.71
N PHE A 297 25.17 -16.86 4.41
CA PHE A 297 24.68 -15.71 3.63
C PHE A 297 24.18 -14.53 4.48
N PHE A 298 23.60 -14.80 5.66
CA PHE A 298 22.99 -13.73 6.49
C PHE A 298 23.76 -13.32 7.75
N GLU A 299 24.83 -14.04 8.10
CA GLU A 299 25.80 -13.59 9.12
C GLU A 299 26.45 -12.24 8.74
N ARG A 300 26.43 -11.85 7.46
CA ARG A 300 26.96 -10.54 7.00
C ARG A 300 25.99 -9.36 7.10
N VAL A 301 24.70 -9.59 7.33
CA VAL A 301 23.65 -8.54 7.32
C VAL A 301 23.23 -8.10 8.73
N LYS A 302 23.46 -8.94 9.75
CA LYS A 302 23.15 -8.58 11.15
C LYS A 302 23.98 -7.41 11.70
N GLY A 303 25.10 -7.07 11.07
CA GLY A 303 25.99 -6.01 11.54
C GLY A 303 25.56 -4.57 11.21
N ALA A 304 24.55 -4.33 10.36
CA ALA A 304 24.36 -3.01 9.75
C ALA A 304 23.07 -2.24 10.09
N PHE A 305 22.11 -2.81 10.83
CA PHE A 305 20.76 -2.22 10.95
C PHE A 305 20.22 -1.97 12.37
N PHE A 306 20.99 -2.24 13.43
CA PHE A 306 20.69 -1.72 14.78
C PHE A 306 21.97 -1.12 15.35
N GLY A 307 22.00 0.21 15.48
CA GLY A 307 23.19 0.94 15.88
C GLY A 307 23.67 0.55 17.27
N ASP A 308 24.97 0.25 17.36
CA ASP A 308 25.77 0.64 18.52
C ASP A 308 26.94 1.51 18.02
N ASN A 309 27.24 2.57 18.76
CA ASN A 309 28.25 3.55 18.39
C ASN A 309 29.64 2.96 18.56
N THR A 310 30.44 2.92 17.50
CA THR A 310 31.91 2.97 17.64
C THR A 310 32.51 3.84 16.53
N THR A 311 33.06 4.96 16.99
CA THR A 311 34.23 5.71 16.52
C THR A 311 34.74 5.47 15.09
N ALA A 312 34.89 6.61 14.40
CA ALA A 312 35.67 6.76 13.19
C ALA A 312 37.04 6.07 13.28
N GLU A 313 37.25 5.07 12.43
CA GLU A 313 38.56 4.71 11.88
C GLU A 313 38.38 4.35 10.40
N GLU A 314 39.14 5.03 9.55
CA GLU A 314 39.28 4.72 8.13
C GLU A 314 39.65 3.24 7.96
N SER A 315 38.70 2.42 7.53
CA SER A 315 38.94 1.01 7.24
C SER A 315 39.00 0.81 5.73
N SER A 316 40.20 0.59 5.21
CA SER A 316 40.45 0.16 3.84
C SER A 316 39.83 -1.22 3.60
N VAL A 317 38.71 -1.29 2.89
CA VAL A 317 38.03 -2.57 2.59
C VAL A 317 38.70 -3.29 1.42
N THR A 318 39.09 -4.54 1.66
CA THR A 318 39.68 -5.46 0.70
C THR A 318 38.62 -5.98 -0.27
N ARG A 319 38.72 -5.61 -1.56
CA ARG A 319 37.93 -6.26 -2.63
C ARG A 319 38.36 -7.73 -2.74
N GLN A 320 37.42 -8.67 -2.69
CA GLN A 320 37.70 -10.05 -3.07
C GLN A 320 38.05 -10.08 -4.56
N HIS A 321 39.35 -10.11 -4.87
CA HIS A 321 39.83 -10.33 -6.22
C HIS A 321 39.76 -11.83 -6.52
N ILE A 322 38.91 -12.21 -7.48
CA ILE A 322 38.93 -13.54 -8.07
C ILE A 322 39.93 -13.51 -9.23
N THR A 323 41.06 -14.20 -9.03
CA THR A 323 42.08 -14.34 -10.07
C THR A 323 41.85 -15.63 -10.84
N PHE A 324 41.57 -15.53 -12.14
CA PHE A 324 41.50 -16.68 -13.03
C PHE A 324 42.89 -16.95 -13.61
N ASN A 325 43.47 -18.10 -13.28
CA ASN A 325 44.69 -18.59 -13.91
C ASN A 325 44.30 -19.46 -15.12
N ILE A 326 44.51 -18.93 -16.33
CA ILE A 326 44.12 -19.58 -17.58
C ILE A 326 45.35 -20.23 -18.21
N PHE A 327 45.30 -21.55 -18.38
CA PHE A 327 46.35 -22.33 -19.04
C PHE A 327 45.86 -22.83 -20.39
N GLY A 328 46.64 -22.63 -21.44
CA GLY A 328 46.32 -23.05 -22.81
C GLY A 328 47.53 -23.63 -23.51
N LYS A 329 47.30 -24.40 -24.59
CA LYS A 329 48.37 -25.03 -25.38
C LYS A 329 49.18 -24.03 -26.20
N SER A 330 48.63 -22.83 -26.43
CA SER A 330 49.28 -21.71 -27.11
C SER A 330 48.78 -20.36 -26.57
N HIS A 331 49.53 -19.27 -26.83
CA HIS A 331 49.13 -17.91 -26.46
C HIS A 331 47.82 -17.45 -27.14
N SER A 332 47.56 -17.97 -28.34
CA SER A 332 46.31 -17.78 -29.08
C SER A 332 45.12 -18.35 -28.30
N ASP A 333 45.26 -19.59 -27.80
CA ASP A 333 44.18 -20.26 -27.05
C ASP A 333 43.87 -19.54 -25.74
N ILE A 334 44.89 -19.02 -25.05
CA ILE A 334 44.73 -18.24 -23.83
C ILE A 334 43.99 -16.93 -24.11
N THR A 335 44.41 -16.21 -25.15
CA THR A 335 43.78 -14.94 -25.55
C THR A 335 42.32 -15.13 -25.97
N ALA A 336 42.04 -16.18 -26.76
CA ALA A 336 40.69 -16.53 -27.16
C ALA A 336 39.81 -16.88 -25.96
N SER A 337 40.34 -17.64 -24.99
CA SER A 337 39.63 -17.99 -23.75
C SER A 337 39.33 -16.76 -22.88
N MET A 338 40.31 -15.86 -22.72
CA MET A 338 40.10 -14.60 -22.00
C MET A 338 39.01 -13.75 -22.66
N LYS A 339 39.04 -13.63 -23.99
CA LYS A 339 38.03 -12.87 -24.74
C LYS A 339 36.64 -13.49 -24.59
N ALA A 340 36.53 -14.82 -24.66
CA ALA A 340 35.25 -15.52 -24.47
C ALA A 340 34.71 -15.34 -23.04
N MET A 341 35.56 -15.39 -22.02
CA MET A 341 35.16 -15.13 -20.64
C MET A 341 34.69 -13.68 -20.43
N GLN A 342 35.40 -12.70 -21.02
CA GLN A 342 34.97 -11.31 -20.95
C GLN A 342 33.62 -11.11 -21.65
N GLN A 343 33.45 -11.70 -22.84
CA GLN A 343 32.19 -11.66 -23.58
C GLN A 343 31.04 -12.29 -22.78
N LEU A 344 31.27 -13.44 -22.12
CA LEU A 344 30.27 -14.06 -21.25
C LEU A 344 29.88 -13.16 -20.07
N CYS A 345 30.85 -12.51 -19.43
CA CYS A 345 30.57 -11.56 -18.37
C CYS A 345 29.75 -10.36 -18.89
N ASP A 346 30.09 -9.86 -20.09
CA ASP A 346 29.41 -8.71 -20.70
C ASP A 346 28.00 -9.07 -21.19
N ASP A 347 27.79 -10.29 -21.69
CA ASP A 347 26.49 -10.80 -22.15
C ASP A 347 25.52 -11.04 -20.97
N GLU A 348 26.05 -11.47 -19.82
CA GLU A 348 25.28 -11.71 -18.59
C GLU A 348 25.05 -10.44 -17.75
N CYS A 349 25.98 -9.46 -17.80
CA CYS A 349 25.80 -8.18 -17.10
C CYS A 349 24.83 -7.26 -17.85
N LYS A 350 23.81 -6.77 -17.15
CA LYS A 350 22.88 -5.76 -17.66
C LYS A 350 23.18 -4.39 -17.09
N GLU A 351 22.79 -3.38 -17.84
CA GLU A 351 22.83 -1.98 -17.43
C GLU A 351 21.41 -1.46 -17.21
N VAL A 352 21.19 -0.80 -16.06
CA VAL A 352 19.96 -0.08 -15.74
C VAL A 352 20.33 1.39 -15.51
N ILE A 353 19.63 2.30 -16.19
CA ILE A 353 19.80 3.75 -16.04
C ILE A 353 18.56 4.33 -15.36
N ILE A 354 18.77 5.15 -14.34
CA ILE A 354 17.75 5.94 -13.65
C ILE A 354 17.97 7.40 -14.03
N ASP A 355 17.16 7.92 -14.95
CA ASP A 355 17.35 9.23 -15.57
C ASP A 355 16.04 9.96 -15.91
N SER A 356 14.88 9.49 -15.42
CA SER A 356 13.61 10.19 -15.67
C SER A 356 13.62 11.60 -15.07
N GLU A 357 12.83 12.54 -15.60
CA GLU A 357 12.78 13.93 -15.10
C GLU A 357 12.51 14.00 -13.58
N LYS A 358 11.66 13.11 -13.06
CA LYS A 358 11.39 12.98 -11.63
C LYS A 358 12.62 12.50 -10.85
N ASP A 359 13.34 11.52 -11.40
CA ASP A 359 14.52 10.95 -10.76
C ASP A 359 15.67 11.95 -10.77
N GLN A 360 15.87 12.69 -11.87
CA GLN A 360 16.87 13.75 -11.97
C GLN A 360 16.68 14.81 -10.89
N ALA A 361 15.43 15.23 -10.63
CA ALA A 361 15.11 16.16 -9.55
C ALA A 361 15.44 15.60 -8.14
N SER A 362 15.39 14.27 -7.97
CA SER A 362 15.75 13.59 -6.72
C SER A 362 17.26 13.42 -6.60
N ILE A 363 17.94 13.01 -7.68
CA ILE A 363 19.40 12.86 -7.78
C ILE A 363 20.09 14.19 -7.47
N ALA A 364 19.57 15.30 -8.01
CA ALA A 364 20.09 16.64 -7.77
C ALA A 364 20.06 17.07 -6.28
N LYS A 365 19.20 16.44 -5.47
CA LYS A 365 19.01 16.75 -4.04
C LYS A 365 19.74 15.78 -3.10
N LEU A 366 20.42 14.77 -3.63
CA LEU A 366 21.11 13.77 -2.82
C LEU A 366 22.15 14.44 -1.90
N THR A 367 22.09 14.12 -0.61
CA THR A 367 23.11 14.51 0.35
C THR A 367 24.15 13.40 0.51
N SER A 368 25.19 13.66 1.29
CA SER A 368 26.20 12.64 1.62
C SER A 368 25.58 11.39 2.26
N THR A 369 24.50 11.55 3.03
CA THR A 369 23.80 10.43 3.67
C THR A 369 23.19 9.49 2.63
N GLU A 370 22.40 10.02 1.69
CA GLU A 370 21.77 9.19 0.66
C GLU A 370 22.79 8.64 -0.33
N ILE A 371 23.83 9.41 -0.67
CA ILE A 371 24.94 8.91 -1.52
C ILE A 371 25.60 7.70 -0.85
N ASN A 372 25.88 7.75 0.45
CA ASN A 372 26.47 6.63 1.17
C ASN A 372 25.54 5.41 1.20
N GLN A 373 24.23 5.61 1.38
CA GLN A 373 23.25 4.53 1.29
C GLN A 373 23.24 3.86 -0.09
N ILE A 374 23.28 4.66 -1.16
CA ILE A 374 23.33 4.16 -2.53
C ILE A 374 24.65 3.41 -2.78
N ARG A 375 25.78 3.92 -2.28
CA ARG A 375 27.09 3.28 -2.41
C ARG A 375 27.18 1.95 -1.67
N ALA A 376 26.51 1.82 -0.52
CA ALA A 376 26.42 0.55 0.20
C ALA A 376 25.72 -0.57 -0.62
N LEU A 377 24.94 -0.21 -1.65
CA LEU A 377 24.34 -1.18 -2.57
C LEU A 377 25.37 -1.85 -3.47
N GLU A 378 26.48 -1.17 -3.79
CA GLU A 378 27.53 -1.75 -4.64
C GLU A 378 28.10 -3.03 -4.03
N GLU A 379 28.32 -3.02 -2.71
CA GLU A 379 28.85 -4.17 -1.97
C GLU A 379 27.79 -5.22 -1.62
N SER A 380 26.57 -4.78 -1.28
CA SER A 380 25.51 -5.70 -0.84
C SER A 380 24.86 -6.46 -1.99
N LEU A 381 24.87 -5.91 -3.20
CA LEU A 381 24.27 -6.50 -4.40
C LEU A 381 25.30 -6.85 -5.48
N ALA A 382 26.60 -6.72 -5.21
CA ALA A 382 27.68 -6.98 -6.17
C ALA A 382 27.48 -6.25 -7.52
N VAL A 383 26.94 -5.02 -7.45
CA VAL A 383 26.69 -4.15 -8.61
C VAL A 383 27.67 -2.99 -8.62
N LYS A 384 27.92 -2.44 -9.81
CA LYS A 384 28.65 -1.19 -9.98
C LYS A 384 27.66 -0.06 -10.18
N ILE A 385 27.74 0.99 -9.36
CA ILE A 385 26.84 2.15 -9.42
C ILE A 385 27.64 3.40 -9.75
N ILE A 386 27.21 4.11 -10.79
CA ILE A 386 27.79 5.38 -11.21
C ILE A 386 26.72 6.46 -11.01
N ILE A 387 26.94 7.33 -10.03
CA ILE A 387 26.08 8.50 -9.77
C ILE A 387 26.68 9.68 -10.55
N MET A 388 25.97 10.15 -11.57
CA MET A 388 26.30 11.36 -12.31
C MET A 388 25.35 12.48 -11.88
N ASN A 389 25.90 13.55 -11.33
CA ASN A 389 25.13 14.72 -10.91
C ASN A 389 25.93 15.99 -11.23
N ASN A 390 25.83 16.46 -12.48
CA ASN A 390 26.48 17.68 -12.93
C ASN A 390 25.51 18.56 -13.75
N GLN A 391 25.95 19.73 -14.20
CA GLN A 391 25.09 20.68 -14.94
C GLN A 391 24.61 20.21 -16.31
N ARG A 392 25.19 19.14 -16.88
CA ARG A 392 24.89 18.62 -18.22
C ARG A 392 24.21 17.26 -18.21
N GLU A 393 24.55 16.42 -17.24
CA GLU A 393 24.04 15.05 -17.12
C GLU A 393 23.72 14.76 -15.66
N VAL A 394 22.51 14.24 -15.42
CA VAL A 394 22.04 13.79 -14.11
C VAL A 394 21.42 12.42 -14.28
N TYR A 395 22.08 11.37 -13.79
CA TYR A 395 21.57 10.00 -13.86
C TYR A 395 22.28 9.11 -12.84
N ILE A 396 21.67 7.97 -12.52
CA ILE A 396 22.36 6.86 -11.84
C ILE A 396 22.38 5.67 -12.78
N ARG A 397 23.59 5.18 -13.09
CA ARG A 397 23.79 3.96 -13.90
C ARG A 397 24.17 2.81 -12.97
N ILE A 398 23.54 1.66 -13.16
CA ILE A 398 23.75 0.43 -12.37
C ILE A 398 24.14 -0.68 -13.34
N GLN A 399 25.27 -1.35 -13.10
CA GLN A 399 25.78 -2.44 -13.92
C GLN A 399 25.98 -3.70 -13.07
N GLY A 400 25.56 -4.86 -13.57
CA GLY A 400 25.70 -6.14 -12.87
C GLY A 400 24.67 -7.16 -13.35
N MET A 401 24.43 -8.22 -12.57
CA MET A 401 23.44 -9.24 -12.93
C MET A 401 22.02 -8.64 -13.02
N PRO A 402 21.13 -9.15 -13.89
CA PRO A 402 19.79 -8.58 -14.08
C PRO A 402 18.96 -8.48 -12.80
N ALA A 403 19.02 -9.50 -11.94
CA ALA A 403 18.27 -9.52 -10.67
C ALA A 403 18.79 -8.48 -9.68
N ASP A 404 20.12 -8.38 -9.55
CA ASP A 404 20.78 -7.47 -8.62
C ASP A 404 20.66 -6.01 -9.06
N THR A 405 20.79 -5.73 -10.35
CA THR A 405 20.59 -4.40 -10.93
C THR A 405 19.14 -3.92 -10.77
N ALA A 406 18.16 -4.81 -10.97
CA ALA A 406 16.75 -4.51 -10.71
C ALA A 406 16.49 -4.24 -9.22
N GLN A 407 17.08 -5.02 -8.32
CA GLN A 407 16.96 -4.81 -6.88
C GLN A 407 17.62 -3.50 -6.43
N ALA A 408 18.82 -3.19 -6.92
CA ALA A 408 19.52 -1.95 -6.63
C ALA A 408 18.70 -0.73 -7.11
N SER A 409 18.13 -0.82 -8.31
CA SER A 409 17.23 0.22 -8.85
C SER A 409 16.02 0.46 -7.94
N LEU A 410 15.36 -0.61 -7.48
CA LEU A 410 14.23 -0.49 -6.55
C LEU A 410 14.61 0.17 -5.22
N GLN A 411 15.78 -0.15 -4.66
CA GLN A 411 16.23 0.45 -3.41
C GLN A 411 16.57 1.94 -3.58
N ILE A 412 17.20 2.33 -4.69
CA ILE A 412 17.46 3.74 -5.02
C ILE A 412 16.14 4.52 -5.16
N VAL A 413 15.15 3.96 -5.86
CA VAL A 413 13.83 4.60 -5.98
C VAL A 413 13.14 4.74 -4.61
N ASN A 414 13.31 3.78 -3.70
CA ASN A 414 12.78 3.89 -2.35
C ASN A 414 13.46 5.02 -1.54
N ILE A 415 14.78 5.21 -1.70
CA ILE A 415 15.50 6.35 -1.12
C ILE A 415 14.89 7.66 -1.61
N PHE A 416 14.63 7.81 -2.91
CA PHE A 416 13.98 9.01 -3.45
C PHE A 416 12.59 9.25 -2.86
N ARG A 417 11.77 8.20 -2.67
CA ARG A 417 10.46 8.33 -2.03
C ARG A 417 10.57 8.79 -0.57
N GLN A 418 11.55 8.27 0.17
CA GLN A 418 11.79 8.69 1.55
C GLN A 418 12.19 10.17 1.60
N MET A 419 13.10 10.61 0.73
CA MET A 419 13.49 12.02 0.61
C MET A 419 12.27 12.94 0.33
N GLU A 420 11.37 12.52 -0.58
CA GLU A 420 10.14 13.28 -0.88
C GLU A 420 9.21 13.38 0.34
N GLN A 421 9.12 12.31 1.13
CA GLN A 421 8.31 12.29 2.34
C GLN A 421 8.93 13.16 3.44
N ASP A 422 10.24 13.09 3.65
CA ASP A 422 10.96 13.89 4.64
C ASP A 422 10.89 15.39 4.32
N ASP A 423 10.92 15.79 3.05
CA ASP A 423 10.75 17.19 2.62
C ASP A 423 9.34 17.72 2.90
N LYS A 424 8.32 16.88 2.69
CA LYS A 424 6.93 17.19 3.06
C LYS A 424 6.77 17.35 4.56
N ASP A 425 7.36 16.44 5.33
CA ASP A 425 7.27 16.45 6.79
C ASP A 425 8.03 17.64 7.38
N LYS A 426 9.20 18.01 6.85
CA LYS A 426 9.91 19.25 7.20
C LYS A 426 9.11 20.50 6.85
N THR A 427 8.45 20.52 5.71
CA THR A 427 7.57 21.63 5.31
C THR A 427 6.38 21.76 6.27
N LEU A 428 5.74 20.64 6.62
CA LEU A 428 4.63 20.58 7.57
C LEU A 428 5.09 21.03 8.97
N ALA A 429 6.26 20.56 9.42
CA ALA A 429 6.87 20.95 10.69
C ALA A 429 7.15 22.45 10.78
N SER A 430 7.65 23.06 9.70
CA SER A 430 7.87 24.51 9.60
C SER A 430 6.55 25.31 9.67
N VAL A 431 5.45 24.74 9.18
CA VAL A 431 4.10 25.34 9.30
C VAL A 431 3.58 25.22 10.73
N TYR A 432 3.72 24.05 11.38
CA TYR A 432 3.31 23.84 12.76
C TYR A 432 4.10 24.70 13.75
N ALA A 433 5.40 24.88 13.54
CA ALA A 433 6.25 25.71 14.39
C ALA A 433 5.91 27.22 14.39
N LYS A 434 5.00 27.67 13.52
CA LYS A 434 4.45 29.04 13.55
C LYS A 434 3.14 29.16 14.34
N GLN A 435 2.52 28.03 14.69
CA GLN A 435 1.19 27.94 15.28
C GLN A 435 1.23 27.38 16.70
N VAL A 436 2.14 26.44 16.93
CA VAL A 436 2.19 25.62 18.13
C VAL A 436 3.64 25.49 18.55
N GLN A 437 3.89 25.69 19.83
CA GLN A 437 5.16 25.43 20.47
C GLN A 437 4.93 24.39 21.56
N TRP A 438 5.44 23.19 21.28
CA TRP A 438 5.68 22.18 22.28
C TRP A 438 6.87 22.62 23.12
N ARG A 439 6.74 22.42 24.44
CA ARG A 439 7.77 22.75 25.41
C ARG A 439 7.96 21.62 26.41
N TYR A 440 9.17 21.49 26.93
CA TYR A 440 9.52 20.56 28.00
C TYR A 440 9.99 21.29 29.25
N ALA A 441 9.68 20.74 30.42
CA ALA A 441 10.08 21.30 31.69
C ALA A 441 11.57 21.12 31.94
N LYS A 442 12.25 22.22 32.34
CA LYS A 442 13.64 22.22 32.79
C LYS A 442 13.75 23.07 34.05
N GLY A 443 13.73 22.41 35.21
CA GLY A 443 13.64 23.10 36.51
C GLY A 443 12.26 23.72 36.70
N GLN A 444 12.20 25.03 36.98
CA GLN A 444 10.93 25.77 37.13
C GLN A 444 10.44 26.42 35.83
N SER A 445 11.21 26.34 34.74
CA SER A 445 10.88 26.95 33.44
C SER A 445 10.60 25.90 32.37
N PHE A 446 9.99 26.34 31.27
CA PHE A 446 9.76 25.50 30.09
C PHE A 446 10.63 25.96 28.93
N ASN A 447 11.24 25.01 28.25
CA ASN A 447 12.08 25.23 27.07
C ASN A 447 11.36 24.78 25.81
N ASP A 448 11.59 25.49 24.71
CA ASP A 448 11.02 25.17 23.40
C ASP A 448 11.69 23.95 22.79
N TYR A 449 10.89 23.03 22.23
CA TYR A 449 11.41 22.02 21.32
C TYR A 449 11.93 22.65 20.01
N PRO A 450 13.03 22.15 19.44
CA PRO A 450 13.49 22.51 18.10
C PRO A 450 12.39 22.33 17.05
N LYS A 451 12.42 23.11 15.96
CA LYS A 451 11.32 23.20 14.98
C LYS A 451 10.92 21.87 14.35
N ASP A 452 11.89 21.03 14.05
CA ASP A 452 11.74 19.68 13.52
C ASP A 452 11.04 18.77 14.54
N ILE A 453 11.49 18.77 15.80
CA ILE A 453 10.88 17.98 16.88
C ILE A 453 9.47 18.51 17.22
N ASN A 454 9.30 19.83 17.23
CA ASN A 454 8.02 20.49 17.45
C ASN A 454 6.98 20.07 16.40
N GLY A 455 7.38 20.04 15.13
CA GLY A 455 6.52 19.57 14.04
C GLY A 455 6.23 18.07 14.11
N LEU A 456 7.21 17.26 14.48
CA LEU A 456 7.05 15.82 14.71
C LEU A 456 6.02 15.54 15.81
N LEU A 457 6.14 16.25 16.95
CA LEU A 457 5.21 16.17 18.08
C LEU A 457 3.81 16.59 17.68
N GLU A 458 3.66 17.74 17.00
CA GLU A 458 2.36 18.24 16.58
C GLU A 458 1.67 17.30 15.58
N GLY A 459 2.41 16.81 14.57
CA GLY A 459 1.87 15.88 13.59
C GLY A 459 1.40 14.57 14.22
N ALA A 460 2.18 14.02 15.16
CA ALA A 460 1.82 12.81 15.90
C ALA A 460 0.61 13.01 16.81
N TYR A 461 0.54 14.15 17.50
CA TYR A 461 -0.58 14.53 18.37
C TYR A 461 -1.88 14.71 17.58
N GLN A 462 -1.85 15.45 16.47
CA GLN A 462 -3.02 15.66 15.59
C GLN A 462 -3.51 14.35 14.95
N SER A 463 -2.59 13.43 14.67
CA SER A 463 -2.91 12.09 14.17
C SER A 463 -3.43 11.13 15.26
N LYS A 464 -3.62 11.61 16.49
CA LYS A 464 -4.05 10.83 17.66
C LYS A 464 -3.16 9.63 17.97
N LYS A 465 -1.86 9.73 17.67
CA LYS A 465 -0.90 8.72 18.12
C LYS A 465 -0.81 8.76 19.66
N HIS A 466 -0.51 7.62 20.27
CA HIS A 466 -0.36 7.54 21.73
C HIS A 466 0.97 8.13 22.21
N HIS A 467 2.03 7.99 21.42
CA HIS A 467 3.36 8.49 21.72
C HIS A 467 4.14 8.77 20.44
N VAL A 468 5.27 9.47 20.58
CA VAL A 468 6.29 9.63 19.53
C VAL A 468 7.68 9.46 20.12
N GLU A 469 8.59 8.92 19.34
CA GLU A 469 9.98 8.69 19.74
C GLU A 469 10.94 9.26 18.70
N TRP A 470 12.07 9.77 19.17
CA TRP A 470 13.17 10.18 18.31
C TRP A 470 14.51 9.99 19.03
N LYS A 471 15.62 10.02 18.28
CA LYS A 471 16.98 9.98 18.81
C LYS A 471 17.70 11.26 18.42
N GLU A 472 18.44 11.83 19.34
CA GLU A 472 19.36 12.93 19.07
C GLU A 472 20.79 12.40 18.92
N ASN A 473 21.73 13.24 18.47
CA ASN A 473 23.11 12.91 18.11
C ASN A 473 23.96 12.23 19.22
N THR A 474 23.44 12.09 20.43
CA THR A 474 24.10 11.54 21.62
C THR A 474 23.68 10.10 21.97
N ASN A 475 23.02 9.37 21.05
CA ASN A 475 22.46 8.02 21.28
C ASN A 475 21.36 7.93 22.34
N VAL A 476 20.90 9.07 22.88
CA VAL A 476 19.78 9.12 23.83
C VAL A 476 18.47 9.06 23.04
N LYS A 477 17.63 8.08 23.36
CA LYS A 477 16.26 7.99 22.86
C LYS A 477 15.32 8.80 23.74
N TYR A 478 14.54 9.66 23.11
CA TYR A 478 13.48 10.43 23.73
C TYR A 478 12.12 9.86 23.32
N ARG A 479 11.18 9.84 24.26
CA ARG A 479 9.79 9.43 24.04
C ARG A 479 8.85 10.42 24.70
N VAL A 480 7.95 11.03 23.93
CA VAL A 480 6.82 11.80 24.47
C VAL A 480 5.56 10.95 24.41
N THR A 481 4.91 10.77 25.55
CA THR A 481 3.62 10.09 25.67
C THR A 481 2.52 11.12 25.86
N PHE A 482 1.61 11.23 24.90
CA PHE A 482 0.61 12.30 24.85
C PHE A 482 -0.52 12.13 25.86
N THR A 483 -0.81 10.90 26.29
CA THR A 483 -1.83 10.63 27.30
C THR A 483 -1.40 11.10 28.69
N THR A 484 -0.10 11.03 28.98
CA THR A 484 0.47 11.46 30.26
C THR A 484 1.09 12.85 30.19
N MET A 485 1.26 13.40 28.99
CA MET A 485 1.99 14.65 28.73
C MET A 485 3.38 14.66 29.37
N LYS A 486 4.13 13.58 29.17
CA LYS A 486 5.50 13.42 29.68
C LYS A 486 6.49 12.99 28.62
N GLU A 487 7.69 13.54 28.68
CA GLU A 487 8.88 13.07 27.97
C GLU A 487 9.72 12.16 28.88
N THR A 488 10.14 11.00 28.38
CA THR A 488 11.06 10.07 29.06
C THR A 488 12.28 9.78 28.19
N THR A 489 13.40 9.45 28.82
CA THR A 489 14.61 8.96 28.12
C THR A 489 15.00 7.57 28.62
N ASP A 490 15.83 6.86 27.85
CA ASP A 490 16.28 5.49 28.17
C ASP A 490 16.97 5.35 29.55
N GLY A 491 17.40 6.45 30.18
CA GLY A 491 18.01 6.48 31.52
C GLY A 491 17.18 7.19 32.61
N ASN A 492 16.02 7.78 32.28
CA ASN A 492 15.17 8.46 33.26
C ASN A 492 13.67 8.24 33.00
N HIS A 493 13.07 7.37 33.81
CA HIS A 493 11.65 7.00 33.74
C HIS A 493 10.72 7.92 34.54
N THR A 494 11.24 8.85 35.35
CA THR A 494 10.39 9.78 36.13
C THR A 494 9.65 10.79 35.24
N GLY A 495 10.21 11.05 34.07
CA GLY A 495 9.67 11.83 32.96
C GLY A 495 9.49 13.31 33.26
N VAL A 496 9.92 14.18 32.33
CA VAL A 496 9.70 15.63 32.43
C VAL A 496 8.36 16.01 31.83
N ASP A 497 7.68 16.99 32.43
CA ASP A 497 6.40 17.45 31.91
C ASP A 497 6.58 18.14 30.56
N VAL A 498 5.70 17.83 29.63
CA VAL A 498 5.62 18.52 28.35
C VAL A 498 4.28 19.20 28.21
N LYS A 499 4.27 20.34 27.53
CA LYS A 499 3.03 21.05 27.20
C LYS A 499 3.04 21.54 25.77
N ARG A 500 1.84 21.60 25.23
CA ARG A 500 1.54 22.18 23.92
C ARG A 500 0.96 23.57 24.15
N GLU A 501 1.55 24.59 23.54
CA GLU A 501 0.99 25.95 23.56
C GLU A 501 0.72 26.43 22.14
N ASP A 502 -0.47 27.00 21.91
CA ASP A 502 -0.77 27.68 20.67
C ASP A 502 -0.10 29.07 20.68
N ILE A 503 1.01 29.20 19.96
CA ILE A 503 1.79 30.45 19.85
C ILE A 503 1.49 31.25 18.58
N GLY A 504 0.71 30.69 17.66
CA GLY A 504 0.20 31.41 16.51
C GLY A 504 -0.68 32.54 17.00
N GLY A 505 -0.25 33.78 16.79
CA GLY A 505 -0.99 34.98 17.19
C GLY A 505 -2.46 34.93 16.78
N THR A 506 -3.27 35.73 17.45
CA THR A 506 -4.72 35.95 17.27
C THR A 506 -5.14 36.08 15.80
N LEU A 507 -5.19 34.97 15.07
CA LEU A 507 -5.98 34.85 13.86
C LEU A 507 -7.43 34.95 14.33
N GLU A 508 -8.02 36.11 14.09
CA GLU A 508 -9.41 36.36 14.43
C GLU A 508 -10.26 35.27 13.78
N LEU A 509 -10.98 34.53 14.62
CA LEU A 509 -11.98 33.60 14.13
C LEU A 509 -13.07 34.41 13.42
N PRO A 510 -13.76 33.82 12.42
CA PRO A 510 -14.76 34.56 11.68
C PRO A 510 -15.78 35.17 12.63
N SER A 511 -16.02 36.48 12.50
CA SER A 511 -16.90 37.23 13.40
C SER A 511 -18.35 36.73 13.41
N HIS A 512 -18.77 36.01 12.38
CA HIS A 512 -20.09 35.37 12.28
C HIS A 512 -20.18 34.04 13.05
N TRP A 513 -19.09 33.52 13.62
CA TRP A 513 -19.13 32.31 14.42
C TRP A 513 -19.85 32.55 15.75
N SER A 514 -20.61 31.54 16.17
CA SER A 514 -21.22 31.53 17.50
C SER A 514 -20.16 31.25 18.56
N PRO A 515 -20.32 31.77 19.79
CA PRO A 515 -19.41 31.47 20.90
C PRO A 515 -19.23 29.95 21.09
N MET A 516 -17.99 29.52 21.34
CA MET A 516 -17.62 28.14 21.65
C MET A 516 -17.21 28.03 23.13
N GLY A 517 -17.48 26.89 23.77
CA GLY A 517 -17.03 26.62 25.14
C GLY A 517 -15.51 26.47 25.24
N GLY A 518 -14.92 26.68 26.42
CA GLY A 518 -13.46 26.63 26.63
C GLY A 518 -12.80 25.31 26.24
N ASP A 519 -13.51 24.18 26.40
CA ASP A 519 -13.03 22.84 26.07
C ASP A 519 -13.60 22.30 24.73
N GLU A 520 -14.35 23.11 23.99
CA GLU A 520 -15.02 22.69 22.75
C GLU A 520 -14.07 22.87 21.56
N HIS A 521 -13.58 21.76 20.99
CA HIS A 521 -12.66 21.79 19.84
C HIS A 521 -13.37 21.87 18.48
N VAL A 522 -14.61 21.37 18.41
CA VAL A 522 -15.48 21.49 17.24
C VAL A 522 -16.92 21.73 17.68
N LYS A 523 -17.61 22.64 17.01
CA LYS A 523 -19.03 22.92 17.21
C LYS A 523 -19.77 22.84 15.88
N LEU A 524 -20.86 22.10 15.85
CA LEU A 524 -21.82 22.12 14.74
C LEU A 524 -22.96 23.05 15.12
N VAL A 525 -23.12 24.16 14.38
CA VAL A 525 -24.15 25.16 14.64
C VAL A 525 -25.27 25.00 13.62
N PRO A 526 -26.46 24.50 14.01
CA PRO A 526 -27.60 24.41 13.11
C PRO A 526 -28.03 25.79 12.64
N LEU A 527 -28.08 25.99 11.32
CA LEU A 527 -28.52 27.23 10.72
C LEU A 527 -30.06 27.29 10.68
N GLN A 528 -30.61 28.46 10.97
CA GLN A 528 -32.05 28.70 10.90
C GLN A 528 -32.49 28.81 9.43
N PRO A 529 -33.54 28.10 8.97
CA PRO A 529 -34.00 28.17 7.58
C PRO A 529 -34.36 29.59 7.08
N SER A 530 -34.69 30.50 8.00
CA SER A 530 -34.98 31.90 7.68
C SER A 530 -33.72 32.74 7.41
N SER A 531 -32.54 32.30 7.84
CA SER A 531 -31.29 33.06 7.73
C SER A 531 -30.79 33.12 6.28
N GLN A 532 -30.09 34.20 5.93
CA GLN A 532 -29.50 34.35 4.60
C GLN A 532 -28.43 33.28 4.35
N GLU A 533 -27.61 32.99 5.36
CA GLU A 533 -26.57 31.96 5.31
C GLU A 533 -27.15 30.57 4.96
N TYR A 534 -28.28 30.19 5.58
CA TYR A 534 -28.95 28.93 5.24
C TYR A 534 -29.41 28.93 3.78
N LYS A 535 -30.09 30.00 3.35
CA LYS A 535 -30.63 30.13 1.97
C LYS A 535 -29.53 30.10 0.91
N ASP A 536 -28.38 30.71 1.19
CA ASP A 536 -27.23 30.74 0.28
C ASP A 536 -26.62 29.34 0.13
N VAL A 537 -26.44 28.62 1.25
CA VAL A 537 -25.91 27.24 1.24
C VAL A 537 -26.90 26.28 0.57
N GLU A 538 -28.19 26.39 0.88
CA GLU A 538 -29.25 25.58 0.29
C GLU A 538 -29.37 25.82 -1.22
N SER A 539 -29.41 27.08 -1.66
CA SER A 539 -29.49 27.42 -3.08
C SER A 539 -28.27 26.90 -3.85
N SER A 540 -27.07 27.04 -3.25
CA SER A 540 -25.84 26.50 -3.80
C SER A 540 -25.87 24.96 -3.88
N PHE A 541 -26.42 24.28 -2.88
CA PHE A 541 -26.59 22.83 -2.88
C PHE A 541 -27.60 22.37 -3.93
N LEU A 542 -28.77 23.00 -4.01
CA LEU A 542 -29.84 22.60 -4.93
C LEU A 542 -29.54 22.98 -6.38
N SER A 543 -28.65 23.95 -6.64
CA SER A 543 -28.27 24.41 -7.99
C SER A 543 -27.95 23.29 -8.98
N THR A 544 -27.38 22.17 -8.51
CA THR A 544 -27.16 20.98 -9.34
C THR A 544 -27.83 19.72 -8.78
N ALA A 545 -28.05 19.61 -7.46
CA ALA A 545 -28.56 18.39 -6.82
C ALA A 545 -30.09 18.30 -6.75
N GLN A 546 -30.85 19.33 -7.18
CA GLN A 546 -32.31 19.39 -7.01
C GLN A 546 -33.07 18.16 -7.54
N GLN A 547 -32.60 17.53 -8.62
CA GLN A 547 -33.25 16.35 -9.20
C GLN A 547 -33.01 15.06 -8.41
N SER A 548 -31.98 15.03 -7.56
CA SER A 548 -31.55 13.83 -6.82
C SER A 548 -31.80 13.93 -5.32
N VAL A 549 -32.45 15.01 -4.87
CA VAL A 549 -32.70 15.33 -3.46
C VAL A 549 -34.19 15.51 -3.25
N ASN A 550 -34.77 14.75 -2.32
CA ASN A 550 -36.17 14.88 -1.95
C ASN A 550 -36.37 16.03 -0.97
N ALA A 551 -35.51 16.14 0.06
CA ALA A 551 -35.58 17.23 1.03
C ALA A 551 -34.24 17.53 1.71
N VAL A 552 -33.96 18.82 1.92
CA VAL A 552 -32.92 19.26 2.86
C VAL A 552 -33.49 19.21 4.27
N LYS A 553 -32.85 18.45 5.17
CA LYS A 553 -33.30 18.26 6.56
C LYS A 553 -32.71 19.31 7.49
N LYS A 554 -31.41 19.55 7.35
CA LYS A 554 -30.68 20.57 8.12
C LYS A 554 -29.37 20.95 7.44
N ILE A 555 -28.91 22.16 7.75
CA ILE A 555 -27.59 22.68 7.39
C ILE A 555 -26.92 23.12 8.70
N GLU A 556 -25.72 22.60 8.94
CA GLU A 556 -24.93 22.92 10.12
C GLU A 556 -23.63 23.60 9.69
N ARG A 557 -23.33 24.77 10.26
CA ARG A 557 -22.00 25.38 10.12
C ARG A 557 -21.02 24.64 11.04
N VAL A 558 -19.89 24.23 10.47
CA VAL A 558 -18.80 23.62 11.23
C VAL A 558 -17.92 24.75 11.76
N GLN A 559 -17.67 24.77 13.07
CA GLN A 559 -16.73 25.69 13.69
C GLN A 559 -15.63 24.87 14.35
N ASN A 560 -14.43 24.91 13.76
CA ASN A 560 -13.26 24.21 14.26
C ASN A 560 -12.08 25.19 14.20
N PRO A 561 -11.74 25.86 15.31
CA PRO A 561 -10.71 26.89 15.35
C PRO A 561 -9.36 26.41 14.82
N SER A 562 -8.96 25.17 15.16
CA SER A 562 -7.67 24.59 14.78
C SER A 562 -7.57 24.37 13.27
N LEU A 563 -8.59 23.75 12.66
CA LEU A 563 -8.62 23.55 11.21
C LEU A 563 -8.71 24.87 10.46
N TYR A 564 -9.52 25.82 10.95
CA TYR A 564 -9.69 27.12 10.31
C TYR A 564 -8.39 27.94 10.31
N ARG A 565 -7.63 27.92 11.41
CA ARG A 565 -6.34 28.62 11.50
C ARG A 565 -5.31 28.00 10.55
N GLN A 566 -5.19 26.67 10.51
CA GLN A 566 -4.29 25.97 9.60
C GLN A 566 -4.60 26.31 8.13
N TYR A 567 -5.89 26.27 7.78
CA TYR A 567 -6.40 26.64 6.47
C TYR A 567 -6.08 28.10 6.11
N THR A 568 -6.34 29.04 7.03
CA THR A 568 -6.16 30.48 6.80
C THR A 568 -4.69 30.83 6.60
N LEU A 569 -3.78 30.21 7.37
CA LEU A 569 -2.34 30.42 7.18
C LEU A 569 -1.85 29.92 5.83
N ARG A 570 -2.35 28.77 5.37
CA ARG A 570 -2.03 28.28 4.03
C ARG A 570 -2.60 29.21 2.96
N LYS A 571 -3.82 29.74 3.17
CA LYS A 571 -4.42 30.73 2.29
C LYS A 571 -3.58 32.01 2.20
N GLU A 572 -3.09 32.53 3.32
CA GLU A 572 -2.20 33.70 3.35
C GLU A 572 -0.86 33.43 2.65
N GLU A 573 -0.28 32.24 2.81
CA GLU A 573 0.94 31.85 2.12
C GLU A 573 0.76 31.86 0.60
N LEU A 574 -0.34 31.28 0.11
CA LEU A 574 -0.66 31.28 -1.33
C LEU A 574 -1.03 32.68 -1.82
N ALA A 575 -1.74 33.47 -1.02
CA ALA A 575 -2.11 34.85 -1.35
C ALA A 575 -0.88 35.73 -1.55
N LYS A 576 0.16 35.58 -0.73
CA LYS A 576 1.44 36.31 -0.89
C LYS A 576 2.16 35.98 -2.20
N ARG A 577 1.92 34.80 -2.76
CA ARG A 577 2.55 34.32 -4.01
C ARG A 577 1.69 34.58 -5.25
N SER A 578 0.40 34.84 -5.06
CA SER A 578 -0.55 35.07 -6.15
C SER A 578 -0.67 36.54 -6.48
N LYS A 579 -0.62 36.87 -7.79
CA LYS A 579 -1.02 38.20 -8.29
C LYS A 579 -2.53 38.44 -8.19
N HIS A 580 -3.32 37.38 -8.03
CA HIS A 580 -4.77 37.42 -7.92
C HIS A 580 -5.24 36.57 -6.72
N PRO A 581 -5.16 37.10 -5.48
CA PRO A 581 -5.50 36.34 -4.28
C PRO A 581 -6.95 35.83 -4.22
N SER A 582 -7.89 36.45 -4.93
CA SER A 582 -9.29 36.02 -4.96
C SER A 582 -9.53 34.70 -5.70
N THR A 583 -8.60 34.24 -6.54
CA THR A 583 -8.77 33.01 -7.33
C THR A 583 -8.13 31.77 -6.70
N ILE A 584 -7.48 31.93 -5.53
CA ILE A 584 -6.75 30.84 -4.88
C ILE A 584 -7.70 29.86 -4.16
N GLU A 585 -8.92 30.28 -3.84
CA GLU A 585 -9.91 29.56 -3.04
C GLU A 585 -11.18 29.28 -3.86
N ARG A 586 -11.77 28.10 -3.64
CA ARG A 586 -13.10 27.71 -4.14
C ARG A 586 -13.94 27.09 -3.03
N SER A 587 -15.25 27.24 -3.14
CA SER A 587 -16.20 26.48 -2.32
C SER A 587 -16.66 25.25 -3.11
N LEU A 588 -16.38 24.05 -2.61
CA LEU A 588 -16.57 22.78 -3.31
C LEU A 588 -17.26 21.72 -2.43
N TRP A 589 -17.74 20.65 -3.05
CA TRP A 589 -18.50 19.58 -2.41
C TRP A 589 -17.68 18.31 -2.25
N HIS A 590 -17.84 17.61 -1.12
CA HIS A 590 -17.13 16.36 -0.86
C HIS A 590 -18.12 15.23 -0.53
N GLY A 591 -18.26 14.24 -1.41
CA GLY A 591 -19.13 13.09 -1.16
C GLY A 591 -18.48 12.07 -0.24
N THR A 592 -19.15 11.71 0.85
CA THR A 592 -18.62 10.77 1.85
C THR A 592 -19.71 10.01 2.60
N SER A 593 -19.35 8.93 3.29
CA SER A 593 -20.28 8.15 4.13
C SER A 593 -20.51 8.81 5.50
N ALA A 594 -21.68 8.57 6.11
CA ALA A 594 -22.01 9.02 7.46
C ALA A 594 -20.89 8.76 8.51
N ASN A 595 -20.26 7.58 8.46
CA ASN A 595 -19.20 7.19 9.38
C ASN A 595 -17.94 8.07 9.33
N ALA A 596 -17.72 8.81 8.25
CA ALA A 596 -16.55 9.67 8.07
C ALA A 596 -16.78 11.11 8.56
N ILE A 597 -18.03 11.53 8.75
CA ILE A 597 -18.41 12.91 9.06
C ILE A 597 -17.77 13.38 10.37
N THR A 598 -17.85 12.57 11.43
CA THR A 598 -17.23 12.92 12.71
C THR A 598 -15.72 13.11 12.58
N SER A 599 -15.03 12.25 11.82
CA SER A 599 -13.59 12.37 11.57
C SER A 599 -13.25 13.63 10.76
N ILE A 600 -14.06 13.96 9.74
CA ILE A 600 -13.84 15.15 8.90
C ILE A 600 -14.04 16.43 9.72
N ASN A 601 -15.10 16.51 10.52
CA ASN A 601 -15.38 17.71 11.33
C ASN A 601 -14.32 17.94 12.41
N ASN A 602 -13.76 16.86 12.98
CA ASN A 602 -12.73 16.95 14.01
C ASN A 602 -11.32 17.17 13.44
N GLY A 603 -10.94 16.39 12.43
CA GLY A 603 -9.55 16.26 11.95
C GLY A 603 -9.33 16.71 10.50
N GLY A 604 -10.36 17.27 9.84
CA GLY A 604 -10.27 17.75 8.47
C GLY A 604 -10.27 16.63 7.43
N PHE A 605 -9.95 17.00 6.19
CA PHE A 605 -9.86 16.05 5.09
C PHE A 605 -8.46 15.44 5.06
N ASN A 606 -8.39 14.11 5.10
CA ASN A 606 -7.11 13.40 5.18
C ASN A 606 -6.91 12.51 3.94
N ARG A 607 -5.82 12.78 3.20
CA ARG A 607 -5.50 12.08 1.95
C ARG A 607 -5.21 10.59 2.11
N SER A 608 -4.78 10.14 3.30
CA SER A 608 -4.49 8.72 3.56
C SER A 608 -5.73 7.82 3.45
N TYR A 609 -6.93 8.40 3.48
CA TYR A 609 -8.19 7.70 3.23
C TYR A 609 -8.63 7.66 1.76
N CYS A 610 -7.78 8.11 0.82
CA CYS A 610 -8.05 7.98 -0.61
C CYS A 610 -8.12 6.50 -1.04
N GLY A 611 -8.90 6.17 -2.08
CA GLY A 611 -8.99 4.81 -2.62
C GLY A 611 -10.27 4.02 -2.30
N LYS A 612 -11.19 4.55 -1.48
CA LYS A 612 -12.55 3.98 -1.35
C LYS A 612 -13.39 4.15 -2.62
N ASN A 613 -13.07 5.17 -3.42
CA ASN A 613 -13.61 5.45 -4.75
C ASN A 613 -12.43 5.59 -5.74
N ALA A 614 -12.70 5.53 -7.05
CA ALA A 614 -11.65 5.56 -8.09
C ALA A 614 -10.73 6.80 -7.97
N THR A 615 -9.42 6.58 -7.84
CA THR A 615 -8.39 7.64 -7.73
C THR A 615 -7.83 8.02 -9.10
N VAL A 616 -8.72 8.41 -10.02
CA VAL A 616 -8.41 8.60 -11.46
C VAL A 616 -7.42 9.76 -11.70
N PHE A 617 -7.49 10.81 -10.87
CA PHE A 617 -6.75 12.05 -11.05
C PHE A 617 -5.60 12.24 -10.04
N GLY A 618 -5.41 11.27 -9.14
CA GLY A 618 -4.36 11.28 -8.11
C GLY A 618 -4.81 10.68 -6.78
N GLN A 619 -3.86 10.36 -5.91
CA GLN A 619 -4.05 9.85 -4.56
C GLN A 619 -4.19 11.01 -3.56
N GLY A 620 -5.27 11.77 -3.71
CA GLY A 620 -5.58 12.92 -2.86
C GLY A 620 -7.05 12.94 -2.42
N VAL A 621 -7.48 14.07 -1.86
CA VAL A 621 -8.87 14.29 -1.45
C VAL A 621 -9.63 14.95 -2.61
N TYR A 622 -10.74 14.35 -3.00
CA TYR A 622 -11.56 14.76 -4.15
C TYR A 622 -12.68 15.71 -3.74
N PHE A 623 -12.87 16.75 -4.54
CA PHE A 623 -13.94 17.73 -4.39
C PHE A 623 -14.60 18.00 -5.74
N ALA A 624 -15.92 18.04 -5.77
CA ALA A 624 -16.68 18.35 -6.98
C ALA A 624 -17.13 19.81 -6.99
N VAL A 625 -17.17 20.41 -8.18
CA VAL A 625 -17.79 21.72 -8.40
C VAL A 625 -19.31 21.64 -8.26
N GLY A 626 -19.92 20.59 -8.83
CA GLY A 626 -21.35 20.32 -8.71
C GLY A 626 -21.68 19.48 -7.48
N SER A 627 -22.67 19.91 -6.70
CA SER A 627 -23.22 19.16 -5.56
C SER A 627 -23.86 17.83 -6.00
N SER A 628 -24.49 17.75 -7.18
CA SER A 628 -25.12 16.52 -7.69
C SER A 628 -24.14 15.36 -7.79
N TYR A 629 -22.92 15.65 -8.25
CA TYR A 629 -21.87 14.65 -8.35
C TYR A 629 -21.59 14.05 -6.99
N SER A 630 -21.38 14.89 -5.97
CA SER A 630 -21.05 14.43 -4.61
C SER A 630 -22.25 13.86 -3.85
N ALA A 631 -23.46 14.31 -4.15
CA ALA A 631 -24.71 13.83 -3.55
C ALA A 631 -25.13 12.45 -4.06
N HIS A 632 -24.54 11.95 -5.15
CA HIS A 632 -24.83 10.61 -5.66
C HIS A 632 -24.56 9.54 -4.60
N ASN A 633 -25.44 8.53 -4.50
CA ASN A 633 -25.38 7.45 -3.51
C ASN A 633 -24.07 6.65 -3.51
N GLN A 634 -23.28 6.75 -4.57
CA GLN A 634 -21.96 6.11 -4.62
C GLN A 634 -20.95 6.80 -3.69
N TYR A 635 -21.12 8.10 -3.44
CA TYR A 635 -20.24 8.92 -2.60
C TYR A 635 -20.93 9.31 -1.29
N ALA A 636 -22.11 9.96 -1.36
CA ALA A 636 -22.92 10.32 -0.19
C ALA A 636 -23.93 9.20 0.13
N ARG A 637 -23.45 8.09 0.68
CA ARG A 637 -24.30 6.93 1.02
C ARG A 637 -25.29 7.28 2.13
N PRO A 638 -26.60 7.08 1.92
CA PRO A 638 -27.59 7.26 2.97
C PRO A 638 -27.34 6.32 4.16
N ASP A 639 -27.55 6.83 5.37
CA ASP A 639 -27.56 6.04 6.59
C ASP A 639 -28.70 5.01 6.55
N ALA A 640 -28.37 3.74 6.83
CA ALA A 640 -29.31 2.63 6.70
C ALA A 640 -30.49 2.69 7.69
N LYS A 641 -30.38 3.46 8.78
CA LYS A 641 -31.44 3.58 9.80
C LYS A 641 -32.32 4.80 9.58
N ARG A 642 -31.74 5.91 9.11
CA ARG A 642 -32.44 7.19 8.98
C ARG A 642 -32.82 7.54 7.54
N TYR A 643 -32.29 6.83 6.55
CA TYR A 643 -32.42 7.15 5.13
C TYR A 643 -31.96 8.60 4.81
N GLU A 644 -30.95 9.07 5.54
CA GLU A 644 -30.37 10.41 5.40
C GLU A 644 -28.94 10.32 4.86
N ALA A 645 -28.59 11.17 3.89
CA ALA A 645 -27.24 11.35 3.41
C ALA A 645 -26.63 12.65 3.95
N TYR A 646 -25.29 12.66 4.02
CA TYR A 646 -24.51 13.76 4.58
C TYR A 646 -23.53 14.27 3.54
N LEU A 647 -23.51 15.58 3.31
CA LEU A 647 -22.64 16.19 2.32
C LEU A 647 -21.88 17.39 2.90
N PRO A 648 -20.57 17.25 3.16
CA PRO A 648 -19.70 18.38 3.46
C PRO A 648 -19.55 19.36 2.29
N LYS A 649 -19.65 20.65 2.60
CA LYS A 649 -19.22 21.77 1.75
C LYS A 649 -17.95 22.37 2.34
N ALA A 650 -16.91 22.51 1.54
CA ALA A 650 -15.58 22.90 2.00
C ALA A 650 -15.06 24.14 1.28
N ARG A 651 -14.28 24.96 1.99
CA ARG A 651 -13.37 25.92 1.33
C ARG A 651 -12.09 25.19 0.97
N VAL A 652 -11.67 25.27 -0.28
CA VAL A 652 -10.54 24.51 -0.83
C VAL A 652 -9.60 25.46 -1.56
N LEU A 653 -8.31 25.42 -1.24
CA LEU A 653 -7.30 26.23 -1.91
C LEU A 653 -6.84 25.54 -3.18
N THR A 654 -7.32 25.96 -4.35
CA THR A 654 -7.07 25.27 -5.63
C THR A 654 -5.98 25.92 -6.48
N TRP A 655 -5.75 27.21 -6.28
CA TRP A 655 -4.87 28.12 -7.06
C TRP A 655 -4.27 27.58 -8.36
N ARG A 656 -3.00 27.13 -8.39
CA ARG A 656 -2.36 26.63 -9.61
C ARG A 656 -2.81 25.19 -9.84
N ILE A 657 -3.54 25.00 -10.93
CA ILE A 657 -4.11 23.70 -11.31
C ILE A 657 -3.29 23.04 -12.42
N HIS A 658 -3.26 21.71 -12.41
CA HIS A 658 -2.74 20.89 -13.50
C HIS A 658 -3.67 19.73 -13.80
N LEU A 659 -3.57 19.13 -14.99
CA LEU A 659 -4.34 17.93 -15.30
C LEU A 659 -3.92 16.77 -14.37
N GLY A 660 -4.90 16.12 -13.76
CA GLY A 660 -4.68 14.97 -12.89
C GLY A 660 -4.25 13.73 -13.65
N GLN A 661 -3.52 12.85 -12.98
CA GLN A 661 -2.99 11.61 -13.54
C GLN A 661 -3.17 10.47 -12.56
N LEU A 662 -3.26 9.25 -13.10
CA LEU A 662 -3.43 8.06 -12.27
C LEU A 662 -2.21 7.86 -11.35
N ARG A 663 -2.45 7.58 -10.06
CA ARG A 663 -1.43 7.23 -9.07
C ARG A 663 -0.37 8.30 -8.75
N ILE A 664 -0.62 9.59 -9.05
CA ILE A 664 0.24 10.65 -8.52
C ILE A 664 -0.08 10.89 -7.04
N SER A 665 0.96 10.99 -6.19
CA SER A 665 0.85 11.27 -4.75
C SER A 665 1.13 12.75 -4.41
N SER A 666 1.47 13.55 -5.42
CA SER A 666 1.72 14.99 -5.36
C SER A 666 1.52 15.59 -6.76
N PRO A 667 1.17 16.88 -6.88
CA PRO A 667 1.11 17.56 -8.17
C PRO A 667 2.51 17.70 -8.78
N THR A 668 2.60 17.70 -10.11
CA THR A 668 3.86 17.92 -10.85
C THR A 668 4.47 19.30 -10.55
N THR A 669 5.78 19.45 -10.78
CA THR A 669 6.47 20.74 -10.69
C THR A 669 6.03 21.67 -11.82
N ASN A 670 5.72 22.93 -11.49
CA ASN A 670 5.33 23.93 -12.47
C ASN A 670 6.59 24.56 -13.10
N PRO A 671 6.83 24.39 -14.41
CA PRO A 671 8.03 24.92 -15.08
C PRO A 671 8.12 26.45 -15.05
N ALA A 672 6.98 27.14 -14.92
CA ALA A 672 6.90 28.60 -14.91
C ALA A 672 7.26 29.22 -13.55
N THR A 673 7.40 28.42 -12.49
CA THR A 673 7.69 28.92 -11.14
C THR A 673 8.79 28.11 -10.47
N SER A 674 10.06 28.50 -10.61
CA SER A 674 11.22 28.13 -9.77
C SER A 674 11.29 26.71 -9.17
N GLY A 675 10.68 25.69 -9.80
CA GLY A 675 10.56 24.32 -9.26
C GLY A 675 9.46 24.05 -8.22
N PHE A 676 8.47 24.93 -7.99
CA PHE A 676 7.37 24.64 -7.06
C PHE A 676 6.26 23.78 -7.71
N PRO A 677 5.70 22.77 -7.02
CA PRO A 677 4.57 22.01 -7.53
C PRO A 677 3.31 22.85 -7.71
N TYR A 678 2.43 22.40 -8.62
CA TYR A 678 1.05 22.87 -8.67
C TYR A 678 0.36 22.66 -7.32
N ASP A 679 -0.70 23.43 -7.04
CA ASP A 679 -1.38 23.37 -5.74
C ASP A 679 -2.48 22.30 -5.75
N SER A 680 -3.17 22.11 -6.88
CA SER A 680 -4.17 21.05 -7.03
C SER A 680 -4.15 20.47 -8.45
N VAL A 681 -4.81 19.33 -8.63
CA VAL A 681 -5.04 18.75 -9.95
C VAL A 681 -6.53 18.62 -10.26
N VAL A 682 -6.85 18.62 -11.54
CA VAL A 682 -8.24 18.65 -12.04
C VAL A 682 -8.49 17.59 -13.10
N ASP A 683 -9.76 17.26 -13.31
CA ASP A 683 -10.22 16.40 -14.40
C ASP A 683 -10.10 17.07 -15.78
N ASN A 684 -10.31 18.39 -15.84
CA ASN A 684 -10.19 19.20 -17.05
C ASN A 684 -9.67 20.60 -16.69
N VAL A 685 -8.59 21.05 -17.34
CA VAL A 685 -7.95 22.35 -17.02
C VAL A 685 -8.79 23.54 -17.48
N SER A 686 -9.50 23.42 -18.60
CA SER A 686 -10.32 24.50 -19.17
C SER A 686 -11.64 24.68 -18.42
N THR A 687 -12.28 23.57 -18.04
CA THR A 687 -13.56 23.55 -17.33
C THR A 687 -13.55 22.50 -16.21
N PRO A 688 -12.86 22.76 -15.08
CA PRO A 688 -12.74 21.80 -13.99
C PRO A 688 -14.10 21.41 -13.40
N GLY A 689 -14.41 20.11 -13.39
CA GLY A 689 -15.54 19.53 -12.68
C GLY A 689 -15.14 18.94 -11.33
N ILE A 690 -13.88 18.51 -11.21
CA ILE A 690 -13.30 17.88 -10.02
C ILE A 690 -11.96 18.52 -9.71
N PHE A 691 -11.71 18.74 -8.42
CA PHE A 691 -10.41 19.13 -7.87
C PHE A 691 -9.90 18.06 -6.92
N VAL A 692 -8.60 17.81 -6.96
CA VAL A 692 -7.90 16.91 -6.04
C VAL A 692 -6.75 17.65 -5.37
N ILE A 693 -6.75 17.65 -4.04
CA ILE A 693 -5.70 18.25 -3.21
C ILE A 693 -4.87 17.16 -2.52
N PHE A 694 -3.60 17.50 -2.21
CA PHE A 694 -2.63 16.55 -1.68
C PHE A 694 -2.06 16.98 -0.32
N LEU A 695 -2.51 18.09 0.23
CA LEU A 695 -2.14 18.58 1.55
C LEU A 695 -3.40 18.67 2.43
N ASP A 696 -3.32 18.17 3.66
CA ASP A 696 -4.48 18.04 4.53
C ASP A 696 -4.99 19.40 5.04
N ASN A 697 -4.10 20.40 5.14
CA ASN A 697 -4.44 21.78 5.54
C ASN A 697 -4.92 22.69 4.38
N GLN A 698 -5.15 22.12 3.19
CA GLN A 698 -5.54 22.87 1.99
C GLN A 698 -7.08 22.98 1.84
N ALA A 699 -7.84 22.33 2.72
CA ALA A 699 -9.29 22.44 2.76
C ALA A 699 -9.84 22.56 4.19
N TYR A 700 -10.92 23.33 4.33
CA TYR A 700 -11.66 23.52 5.57
C TYR A 700 -13.13 23.09 5.39
N PRO A 701 -13.65 22.13 6.17
CA PRO A 701 -15.07 21.80 6.15
C PRO A 701 -15.85 22.97 6.77
N GLU A 702 -16.69 23.63 5.98
CA GLU A 702 -17.39 24.85 6.40
C GLU A 702 -18.85 24.57 6.76
N TYR A 703 -19.52 23.72 5.98
CA TYR A 703 -20.91 23.32 6.24
C TYR A 703 -21.10 21.82 6.08
N LEU A 704 -22.05 21.28 6.83
CA LEU A 704 -22.56 19.93 6.70
C LEU A 704 -24.05 19.98 6.33
N ILE A 705 -24.40 19.44 5.18
CA ILE A 705 -25.78 19.34 4.72
C ILE A 705 -26.28 17.92 5.02
N THR A 706 -27.43 17.81 5.68
CA THR A 706 -28.16 16.54 5.84
C THR A 706 -29.40 16.58 4.95
N PHE A 707 -29.57 15.57 4.10
CA PHE A 707 -30.65 15.51 3.12
C PHE A 707 -31.16 14.07 2.93
N SER A 708 -32.32 13.93 2.32
CA SER A 708 -32.94 12.64 1.95
C SER A 708 -33.30 12.58 0.49
#